data_AF-A0A924C3S9-F1
#
_entry.id   AF-A0A924C3S9-F1
#
_cell.length_a   1.000
_cell.length_b   1.000
_cell.length_c   1.000
_cell.angle_alpha   90.00
_cell.angle_beta   90.00
_cell.angle_gamma   90.00
#
_symmetry.space_group_name_H-M   'P 1'
#
loop_
_entity.id
_entity.type
_entity.pdbx_description
1 polymer ?
#
loop_
_entity_poly.entity_id
_entity_poly.type
_entity_poly.pdbx_seq_one_letter_code
_entity_poly.pdbx_strand_id
1 'polypeptide(L)'
;MTQATPSFGRDTLDFDNAVDQACRAIPPVWPLASSVAVNPFLGQTHEDLATVAARLARVAGTPVTMPRSWYQERIAVGDITDADLSDALATAPLALRPPNLRALKSTVLQSSPDVSALPTVAELAAEASGIDWPGLIAERFGAWAAGYLDEGQALWAAPRGRGAYAAWRAVATHDLTPEIVGLSGFATSVSKAPEAATDALAGVVQRLDVPAAAAQTYFHRLLMTLGGWAQYARHRLWQAELGGGTDATISDFLAIRLIWEAALFDRYEHQIGARWKSVVATHALPVTPTVDHVIDAILQEASERAAQRRLAETLAVPGNAPIESRPVLQAAFCIDVRSEVFRRALESINPAIQTLGFAGFFGLTASHRRFASDVHEHRLPVLLTPGLTTRSGGPDDADTDQIVRFKARAKRAWGRFKLAAVSSFAFVEATGPLYVGKLVIDALGLRTTPVPNDPAPRSDPALDLGARTAAAETVLRAMSLTTDFARLVVLAGHGANVVNNPHASGLHCGACGGYSGEVNARLLAALLNDAEIRCGLAPQGIEIPADTLFVAALHDTTTDTVTLYSEDCVSAAHATDLNDARIWLAAAGRIARGERALRLPRGAGEGSLARRSRDWAEVRPEWALAGCNAFIAAPRRRTAGKSLEGRAFLHDYDWQGDKGSSVLELILTAPVVVAS
;
A
#
# COMPACT_ATOMS: atom_id res chain seq x y z
N MET A 1 62.25 1.78 8.39
CA MET A 1 61.23 1.18 7.52
C MET A 1 60.14 0.61 8.40
N THR A 2 59.20 1.45 8.81
CA THR A 2 57.99 1.08 9.55
C THR A 2 56.94 0.66 8.53
N GLN A 3 56.64 -0.63 8.49
CA GLN A 3 55.53 -1.17 7.70
C GLN A 3 54.21 -0.66 8.30
N ALA A 4 53.43 0.02 7.47
CA ALA A 4 52.08 0.43 7.80
C ALA A 4 51.18 -0.81 7.95
N THR A 5 50.47 -0.86 9.08
CA THR A 5 49.36 -1.78 9.33
C THR A 5 48.22 -1.50 8.34
N PRO A 6 47.56 -2.50 7.72
CA PRO A 6 46.53 -2.25 6.73
C PRO A 6 45.24 -1.73 7.38
N SER A 7 44.55 -0.81 6.70
CA SER A 7 43.33 -0.12 7.14
C SER A 7 42.06 -0.99 7.05
N PHE A 8 42.08 -2.22 7.55
CA PHE A 8 40.94 -3.15 7.43
C PHE A 8 39.63 -2.66 8.07
N GLY A 9 39.68 -1.76 9.04
CA GLY A 9 38.47 -1.28 9.73
C GLY A 9 37.59 -0.32 8.91
N ARG A 10 38.18 0.45 7.97
CA ARG A 10 37.45 1.51 7.26
C ARG A 10 36.69 0.98 6.05
N ASP A 11 37.34 0.12 5.26
CA ASP A 11 36.73 -0.47 4.06
C ASP A 11 35.53 -1.36 4.42
N THR A 12 35.63 -2.11 5.53
CA THR A 12 34.53 -2.97 6.00
C THR A 12 33.28 -2.16 6.40
N LEU A 13 33.47 -1.04 7.10
CA LEU A 13 32.38 -0.12 7.46
C LEU A 13 31.74 0.53 6.23
N ASP A 14 32.53 0.85 5.21
CA ASP A 14 32.03 1.45 3.98
C ASP A 14 31.15 0.45 3.18
N PHE A 15 31.50 -0.84 3.18
CA PHE A 15 30.67 -1.88 2.54
C PHE A 15 29.39 -2.18 3.30
N ASP A 16 29.43 -2.27 4.64
CA ASP A 16 28.22 -2.46 5.45
C ASP A 16 27.22 -1.31 5.24
N ASN A 17 27.73 -0.07 5.18
CA ASN A 17 26.92 1.10 4.86
C ASN A 17 26.35 1.03 3.42
N ALA A 18 27.14 0.60 2.43
CA ALA A 18 26.65 0.41 1.07
C ALA A 18 25.55 -0.65 0.98
N VAL A 19 25.64 -1.74 1.76
CA VAL A 19 24.59 -2.76 1.86
C VAL A 19 23.32 -2.17 2.45
N ASP A 20 23.39 -1.49 3.59
CA ASP A 20 22.22 -0.86 4.23
C ASP A 20 21.56 0.17 3.29
N GLN A 21 22.35 1.03 2.66
CA GLN A 21 21.85 2.01 1.70
C GLN A 21 21.17 1.36 0.49
N ALA A 22 21.74 0.30 -0.08
CA ALA A 22 21.14 -0.43 -1.19
C ALA A 22 19.85 -1.14 -0.78
N CYS A 23 19.81 -1.73 0.42
CA CYS A 23 18.60 -2.34 0.97
C CYS A 23 17.50 -1.30 1.18
N ARG A 24 17.83 -0.13 1.76
CA ARG A 24 16.88 0.98 2.00
C ARG A 24 16.45 1.69 0.73
N ALA A 25 17.23 1.60 -0.36
CA ALA A 25 16.86 2.13 -1.66
C ALA A 25 15.68 1.38 -2.29
N ILE A 26 15.44 0.11 -1.92
CA ILE A 26 14.28 -0.66 -2.34
C ILE A 26 13.06 -0.23 -1.51
N PRO A 27 11.90 0.08 -2.13
CA PRO A 27 10.67 0.32 -1.40
C PRO A 27 10.07 -1.00 -0.86
N PRO A 28 9.49 -1.03 0.35
CA PRO A 28 8.79 -2.20 0.87
C PRO A 28 7.52 -2.51 0.06
N VAL A 29 7.14 -3.80 -0.04
CA VAL A 29 5.82 -4.21 -0.54
C VAL A 29 5.11 -5.08 0.50
N TRP A 30 3.87 -4.72 0.83
CA TRP A 30 3.05 -5.45 1.78
C TRP A 30 2.45 -6.72 1.15
N PRO A 31 2.21 -7.78 1.94
CA PRO A 31 1.59 -9.00 1.45
C PRO A 31 0.16 -8.75 0.95
N LEU A 32 -0.33 -9.66 0.11
CA LEU A 32 -1.70 -9.62 -0.41
C LEU A 32 -2.78 -9.58 0.68
N ALA A 33 -2.50 -10.07 1.89
CA ALA A 33 -3.44 -10.03 3.01
C ALA A 33 -3.65 -8.60 3.57
N SER A 34 -2.69 -7.70 3.39
CA SER A 34 -2.69 -6.32 3.92
C SER A 34 -2.05 -5.34 2.93
N SER A 35 -2.38 -5.49 1.64
CA SER A 35 -1.79 -4.70 0.58
C SER A 35 -2.16 -3.22 0.75
N VAL A 36 -1.15 -2.37 0.68
CA VAL A 36 -1.28 -0.91 0.74
C VAL A 36 -0.43 -0.28 -0.36
N ALA A 37 -0.81 0.93 -0.77
CA ALA A 37 0.01 1.72 -1.68
C ALA A 37 1.29 2.17 -0.96
N VAL A 38 2.38 2.22 -1.71
CA VAL A 38 3.70 2.62 -1.22
C VAL A 38 4.32 3.50 -2.28
N ASN A 39 4.88 4.64 -1.86
CA ASN A 39 5.65 5.49 -2.74
C ASN A 39 6.82 4.68 -3.35
N PRO A 40 6.87 4.49 -4.69
CA PRO A 40 7.92 3.72 -5.35
C PRO A 40 9.30 4.36 -5.20
N PHE A 41 9.37 5.65 -4.85
CA PHE A 41 10.59 6.41 -4.62
C PHE A 41 10.92 6.60 -3.13
N LEU A 42 10.32 5.79 -2.23
CA LEU A 42 10.54 5.92 -0.77
C LEU A 42 12.04 5.95 -0.41
N GLY A 43 12.84 5.09 -1.06
CA GLY A 43 14.29 5.00 -0.86
C GLY A 43 15.10 6.16 -1.44
N GLN A 44 14.46 7.08 -2.17
CA GLN A 44 15.07 8.23 -2.83
C GLN A 44 14.39 9.57 -2.44
N THR A 45 13.63 9.58 -1.35
CA THR A 45 12.90 10.77 -0.84
C THR A 45 13.78 12.00 -0.53
N HIS A 46 15.11 11.83 -0.50
CA HIS A 46 16.09 12.88 -0.27
C HIS A 46 16.75 13.40 -1.56
N GLU A 47 16.37 12.87 -2.72
CA GLU A 47 16.92 13.22 -4.04
C GLU A 47 15.87 13.97 -4.89
N ASP A 48 16.33 14.86 -5.78
CA ASP A 48 15.46 15.45 -6.79
C ASP A 48 15.10 14.44 -7.91
N LEU A 49 14.00 14.66 -8.62
CA LEU A 49 13.48 13.73 -9.62
C LEU A 49 14.46 13.41 -10.75
N ALA A 50 15.29 14.37 -11.18
CA ALA A 50 16.26 14.14 -12.26
C ALA A 50 17.43 13.26 -11.77
N THR A 51 17.85 13.43 -10.53
CA THR A 51 18.84 12.56 -9.88
C THR A 51 18.28 11.14 -9.69
N VAL A 52 17.02 11.01 -9.28
CA VAL A 52 16.33 9.71 -9.20
C VAL A 52 16.23 9.05 -10.57
N ALA A 53 15.92 9.82 -11.62
CA ALA A 53 15.91 9.32 -13.01
C ALA A 53 17.27 8.74 -13.40
N ALA A 54 18.35 9.44 -13.12
CA ALA A 54 19.71 8.97 -13.39
C ALA A 54 20.07 7.70 -12.61
N ARG A 55 19.64 7.62 -11.35
CA ARG A 55 19.84 6.45 -10.49
C ARG A 55 19.09 5.24 -11.05
N LEU A 56 17.79 5.37 -11.29
CA LEU A 56 16.94 4.27 -11.75
C LEU A 56 17.23 3.87 -13.20
N ALA A 57 17.69 4.80 -14.03
CA ALA A 57 18.29 4.47 -15.32
C ALA A 57 19.47 3.51 -15.15
N ARG A 58 20.40 3.82 -14.23
CA ARG A 58 21.60 3.01 -13.97
C ARG A 58 21.29 1.63 -13.39
N VAL A 59 20.35 1.53 -12.44
CA VAL A 59 20.14 0.29 -11.66
C VAL A 59 18.93 -0.54 -12.07
N ALA A 60 17.94 0.06 -12.71
CA ALA A 60 16.70 -0.61 -13.08
C ALA A 60 16.42 -0.58 -14.59
N GLY A 61 17.01 0.37 -15.32
CA GLY A 61 16.72 0.56 -16.74
C GLY A 61 15.31 1.10 -16.97
N THR A 62 14.76 1.83 -15.99
CA THR A 62 13.36 2.28 -16.01
C THR A 62 13.28 3.80 -15.96
N PRO A 63 12.49 4.45 -16.84
CA PRO A 63 12.21 5.88 -16.74
C PRO A 63 11.32 6.17 -15.52
N VAL A 64 11.44 7.37 -14.96
CA VAL A 64 10.65 7.81 -13.79
C VAL A 64 9.51 8.77 -14.16
N THR A 65 9.40 9.10 -15.43
CA THR A 65 8.43 10.01 -16.03
C THR A 65 7.71 9.34 -17.21
N MET A 66 6.63 9.97 -17.67
CA MET A 66 5.95 9.53 -18.89
C MET A 66 6.83 9.78 -20.13
N PRO A 67 6.63 9.06 -21.25
CA PRO A 67 7.35 9.37 -22.49
C PRO A 67 7.01 10.78 -22.99
N ARG A 68 7.96 11.45 -23.65
CA ARG A 68 7.78 12.81 -24.23
C ARG A 68 6.54 12.97 -25.12
N SER A 69 6.15 11.91 -25.84
CA SER A 69 4.93 11.89 -26.65
C SER A 69 3.65 12.12 -25.83
N TRP A 70 3.61 11.65 -24.58
CA TRP A 70 2.49 11.89 -23.67
C TRP A 70 2.40 13.38 -23.29
N TYR A 71 3.53 13.99 -22.92
CA TYR A 71 3.56 15.43 -22.62
C TYR A 71 3.22 16.27 -23.86
N GLN A 72 3.72 15.88 -25.04
CA GLN A 72 3.39 16.51 -26.31
C GLN A 72 1.88 16.54 -26.54
N GLU A 73 1.21 15.40 -26.33
CA GLU A 73 -0.25 15.29 -26.46
C GLU A 73 -0.96 16.23 -25.49
N ARG A 74 -0.56 16.23 -24.20
CA ARG A 74 -1.15 17.10 -23.17
C ARG A 74 -0.93 18.59 -23.42
N ILE A 75 0.21 18.97 -23.99
CA ILE A 75 0.48 20.34 -24.43
C ILE A 75 -0.40 20.69 -25.63
N ALA A 76 -0.53 19.78 -26.60
CA ALA A 76 -1.32 20.01 -27.81
C ALA A 76 -2.82 20.21 -27.53
N VAL A 77 -3.38 19.46 -26.58
CA VAL A 77 -4.79 19.61 -26.15
C VAL A 77 -5.00 20.76 -25.15
N GLY A 78 -3.93 21.43 -24.71
CA GLY A 78 -3.99 22.56 -23.78
C GLY A 78 -4.12 22.18 -22.31
N ASP A 79 -4.01 20.89 -21.96
CA ASP A 79 -3.98 20.44 -20.57
C ASP A 79 -2.76 20.97 -19.83
N ILE A 80 -1.60 21.07 -20.50
CA ILE A 80 -0.39 21.72 -20.03
C ILE A 80 -0.19 23.01 -20.83
N THR A 81 -0.12 24.14 -20.14
CA THR A 81 -0.02 25.47 -20.78
C THR A 81 1.41 25.99 -20.84
N ASP A 82 1.63 27.04 -21.62
CA ASP A 82 2.92 27.75 -21.69
C ASP A 82 3.32 28.37 -20.35
N ALA A 83 2.35 28.78 -19.53
CA ALA A 83 2.60 29.27 -18.18
C ALA A 83 3.13 28.13 -17.29
N ASP A 84 2.46 26.97 -17.31
CA ASP A 84 2.88 25.79 -16.54
C ASP A 84 4.32 25.36 -16.91
N LEU A 85 4.65 25.36 -18.21
CA LEU A 85 5.99 25.05 -18.72
C LEU A 85 7.03 26.12 -18.36
N SER A 86 6.66 27.40 -18.42
CA SER A 86 7.57 28.51 -18.12
C SER A 86 7.92 28.53 -16.63
N ASP A 87 6.96 28.29 -15.76
CA ASP A 87 7.15 28.25 -14.31
C ASP A 87 8.03 27.05 -13.91
N ALA A 88 7.79 25.86 -14.47
CA ALA A 88 8.64 24.69 -14.26
C ALA A 88 10.06 24.90 -14.80
N LEU A 89 10.21 25.56 -15.95
CA LEU A 89 11.53 25.89 -16.49
C LEU A 89 12.28 26.88 -15.59
N ALA A 90 11.56 27.82 -14.97
CA ALA A 90 12.15 28.85 -14.12
C ALA A 90 12.76 28.26 -12.83
N THR A 91 12.16 27.23 -12.26
CA THR A 91 12.63 26.52 -11.05
C THR A 91 13.75 25.51 -11.32
N ALA A 92 13.91 25.07 -12.57
CA ALA A 92 14.89 24.06 -12.93
C ALA A 92 16.36 24.50 -12.78
N PRO A 93 17.29 23.56 -12.51
CA PRO A 93 18.72 23.85 -12.41
C PRO A 93 19.30 24.53 -13.65
N LEU A 94 19.99 25.66 -13.46
CA LEU A 94 20.55 26.49 -14.55
C LEU A 94 21.54 25.73 -15.47
N ALA A 95 22.30 24.79 -14.92
CA ALA A 95 23.40 24.14 -15.63
C ALA A 95 22.94 23.23 -16.79
N LEU A 96 21.75 22.63 -16.69
CA LEU A 96 21.28 21.58 -17.59
C LEU A 96 19.90 21.85 -18.20
N ARG A 97 19.27 22.99 -17.87
CA ARG A 97 17.95 23.35 -18.42
C ARG A 97 18.05 23.96 -19.82
N PRO A 98 17.02 23.81 -20.68
CA PRO A 98 16.92 24.54 -21.93
C PRO A 98 16.96 26.08 -21.72
N PRO A 99 17.50 26.86 -22.67
CA PRO A 99 17.69 28.30 -22.50
C PRO A 99 16.37 29.10 -22.46
N ASN A 100 15.29 28.57 -23.01
CA ASN A 100 13.98 29.22 -23.05
C ASN A 100 12.87 28.20 -23.37
N LEU A 101 11.62 28.64 -23.23
CA LEU A 101 10.43 27.83 -23.51
C LEU A 101 10.40 27.26 -24.94
N ARG A 102 10.88 28.02 -25.94
CA ARG A 102 10.91 27.54 -27.33
C ARG A 102 11.86 26.36 -27.47
N ALA A 103 13.03 26.41 -26.83
CA ALA A 103 13.98 25.30 -26.81
C ALA A 103 13.38 24.08 -26.10
N LEU A 104 12.74 24.26 -24.93
CA LEU A 104 12.05 23.17 -24.22
C LEU A 104 11.00 22.50 -25.11
N LYS A 105 10.11 23.28 -25.74
CA LYS A 105 9.08 22.77 -26.65
C LYS A 105 9.66 22.06 -27.87
N SER A 106 10.80 22.53 -28.39
CA SER A 106 11.50 21.85 -29.48
C SER A 106 12.00 20.47 -29.05
N THR A 107 12.50 20.32 -27.82
CA THR A 107 12.99 19.03 -27.32
C THR A 107 11.87 18.06 -27.00
N VAL A 108 10.69 18.54 -26.57
CA VAL A 108 9.50 17.70 -26.37
C VAL A 108 9.09 16.95 -27.64
N LEU A 109 9.35 17.51 -28.82
CA LEU A 109 9.05 16.86 -30.10
C LEU A 109 10.03 15.73 -30.45
N GLN A 110 11.11 15.59 -29.69
CA GLN A 110 12.10 14.52 -29.85
C GLN A 110 11.77 13.37 -28.90
N SER A 111 12.03 12.14 -29.32
CA SER A 111 11.92 10.98 -28.43
C SER A 111 12.92 11.08 -27.27
N SER A 112 12.51 10.62 -26.08
CA SER A 112 13.45 10.42 -24.98
C SER A 112 14.46 9.32 -25.38
N PRO A 113 15.72 9.40 -24.93
CA PRO A 113 16.68 8.32 -25.11
C PRO A 113 16.19 7.02 -24.46
N ASP A 114 16.55 5.88 -25.05
CA ASP A 114 16.33 4.57 -24.43
C ASP A 114 17.16 4.46 -23.15
N VAL A 115 16.54 3.89 -22.12
CA VAL A 115 17.16 3.72 -20.80
C VAL A 115 17.50 2.24 -20.62
N SER A 116 18.76 1.95 -20.29
CA SER A 116 19.23 0.59 -20.01
C SER A 116 20.01 0.57 -18.71
N ALA A 117 19.72 -0.42 -17.85
CA ALA A 117 20.51 -0.67 -16.64
C ALA A 117 21.95 -1.04 -17.00
N LEU A 118 22.88 -0.77 -16.08
CA LEU A 118 24.22 -1.34 -16.17
C LEU A 118 24.14 -2.87 -16.04
N PRO A 119 24.88 -3.62 -16.89
CA PRO A 119 24.76 -5.07 -16.94
C PRO A 119 25.38 -5.70 -15.69
N THR A 120 24.73 -6.73 -15.14
CA THR A 120 25.31 -7.56 -14.06
C THR A 120 26.31 -8.57 -14.63
N VAL A 121 27.09 -9.23 -13.78
CA VAL A 121 27.94 -10.37 -14.18
C VAL A 121 27.10 -11.46 -14.83
N ALA A 122 25.93 -11.79 -14.27
CA ALA A 122 25.02 -12.76 -14.90
C ALA A 122 24.58 -12.39 -16.32
N GLU A 123 24.28 -11.12 -16.58
CA GLU A 123 23.91 -10.63 -17.92
C GLU A 123 25.10 -10.69 -18.88
N LEU A 124 26.28 -10.25 -18.44
CA LEU A 124 27.52 -10.36 -19.22
C LEU A 124 27.86 -11.83 -19.54
N ALA A 125 27.68 -12.72 -18.57
CA ALA A 125 27.90 -14.15 -18.75
C ALA A 125 26.88 -14.76 -19.71
N ALA A 126 25.63 -14.30 -19.69
CA ALA A 126 24.59 -14.78 -20.60
C ALA A 126 24.87 -14.40 -22.04
N GLU A 127 25.32 -13.15 -22.28
CA GLU A 127 25.78 -12.70 -23.59
C GLU A 127 26.98 -13.51 -24.10
N ALA A 128 27.91 -13.87 -23.22
CA ALA A 128 29.12 -14.61 -23.58
C ALA A 128 28.86 -16.11 -23.83
N SER A 129 27.94 -16.72 -23.07
CA SER A 129 27.68 -18.16 -23.12
C SER A 129 26.50 -18.55 -24.01
N GLY A 130 25.56 -17.63 -24.27
CA GLY A 130 24.25 -17.91 -24.87
C GLY A 130 23.25 -18.58 -23.92
N ILE A 131 23.58 -18.74 -22.64
CA ILE A 131 22.72 -19.33 -21.60
C ILE A 131 22.02 -18.20 -20.85
N ASP A 132 20.69 -18.28 -20.67
CA ASP A 132 19.92 -17.32 -19.89
C ASP A 132 20.17 -17.46 -18.38
N TRP A 133 21.35 -17.02 -17.93
CA TRP A 133 21.71 -17.00 -16.52
C TRP A 133 20.78 -16.14 -15.66
N PRO A 134 20.37 -14.92 -16.07
CA PRO A 134 19.40 -14.13 -15.33
C PRO A 134 18.08 -14.87 -15.12
N GLY A 135 17.53 -15.50 -16.17
CA GLY A 135 16.30 -16.29 -16.07
C GLY A 135 16.44 -17.50 -15.15
N LEU A 136 17.56 -18.23 -15.23
CA LEU A 136 17.85 -19.34 -14.32
C LEU A 136 17.94 -18.87 -12.86
N ILE A 137 18.65 -17.78 -12.59
CA ILE A 137 18.76 -17.22 -11.24
C ILE A 137 17.37 -16.83 -10.72
N ALA A 138 16.58 -16.13 -11.53
CA ALA A 138 15.22 -15.71 -11.15
C ALA A 138 14.32 -16.91 -10.82
N GLU A 139 14.38 -17.97 -11.63
CA GLU A 139 13.61 -19.19 -11.42
C GLU A 139 14.05 -19.92 -10.13
N ARG A 140 15.35 -20.17 -9.95
CA ARG A 140 15.89 -20.89 -8.78
C ARG A 140 15.69 -20.10 -7.49
N PHE A 141 15.99 -18.81 -7.53
CA PHE A 141 15.80 -17.91 -6.40
C PHE A 141 14.31 -17.79 -6.04
N GLY A 142 13.44 -17.56 -7.03
CA GLY A 142 12.01 -17.40 -6.82
C GLY A 142 11.35 -18.66 -6.25
N ALA A 143 11.70 -19.84 -6.76
CA ALA A 143 11.21 -21.11 -6.22
C ALA A 143 11.60 -21.32 -4.76
N TRP A 144 12.85 -21.03 -4.41
CA TRP A 144 13.31 -21.12 -3.02
C TRP A 144 12.65 -20.05 -2.12
N ALA A 145 12.62 -18.80 -2.57
CA ALA A 145 12.06 -17.67 -1.81
C ALA A 145 10.56 -17.87 -1.52
N ALA A 146 9.80 -18.39 -2.49
CA ALA A 146 8.39 -18.73 -2.31
C ALA A 146 8.18 -19.77 -1.20
N GLY A 147 9.03 -20.79 -1.11
CA GLY A 147 8.98 -21.77 -0.03
C GLY A 147 9.44 -21.20 1.32
N TYR A 148 10.50 -20.39 1.33
CA TYR A 148 11.06 -19.79 2.54
C TYR A 148 10.10 -18.77 3.19
N LEU A 149 9.45 -17.97 2.37
CA LEU A 149 8.52 -16.90 2.79
C LEU A 149 7.07 -17.39 2.93
N ASP A 150 6.79 -18.68 2.71
CA ASP A 150 5.45 -19.23 2.91
C ASP A 150 5.00 -19.11 4.38
N GLU A 151 3.79 -18.60 4.56
CA GLU A 151 3.13 -18.43 5.87
C GLU A 151 2.05 -19.49 6.13
N GLY A 152 2.08 -20.60 5.38
CA GLY A 152 1.24 -21.78 5.62
C GLY A 152 0.30 -22.13 4.48
N GLN A 153 0.60 -21.72 3.24
CA GLN A 153 -0.10 -22.20 2.06
C GLN A 153 0.38 -23.61 1.67
N ALA A 154 1.67 -23.89 1.83
CA ALA A 154 2.23 -25.21 1.53
C ALA A 154 1.80 -26.25 2.58
N LEU A 155 1.46 -27.46 2.12
CA LEU A 155 1.18 -28.58 3.03
C LEU A 155 2.43 -29.02 3.81
N TRP A 156 3.61 -28.78 3.23
CA TRP A 156 4.91 -29.02 3.85
C TRP A 156 5.69 -27.72 3.91
N ALA A 157 5.89 -27.21 5.13
CA ALA A 157 6.63 -25.98 5.35
C ALA A 157 8.13 -26.18 5.11
N ALA A 158 8.76 -25.22 4.43
CA ALA A 158 10.21 -25.22 4.26
C ALA A 158 10.91 -24.95 5.61
N PRO A 159 12.04 -25.62 5.91
CA PRO A 159 12.85 -25.29 7.07
C PRO A 159 13.38 -23.85 6.98
N ARG A 160 13.15 -23.03 8.01
CA ARG A 160 13.59 -21.63 8.02
C ARG A 160 15.06 -21.42 8.42
N GLY A 161 15.72 -22.45 8.97
CA GLY A 161 17.13 -22.38 9.36
C GLY A 161 17.44 -21.27 10.38
N ARG A 162 18.68 -20.75 10.37
CA ARG A 162 19.13 -19.62 11.21
C ARG A 162 18.93 -18.24 10.55
N GLY A 163 18.47 -18.21 9.30
CA GLY A 163 18.39 -17.02 8.46
C GLY A 163 18.13 -17.41 7.00
N ALA A 164 17.81 -16.42 6.16
CA ALA A 164 17.48 -16.65 4.76
C ALA A 164 18.69 -17.21 4.00
N TYR A 165 19.89 -16.64 4.22
CA TYR A 165 21.12 -17.12 3.59
C TYR A 165 21.45 -18.58 3.96
N ALA A 166 21.36 -18.92 5.25
CA ALA A 166 21.64 -20.27 5.72
C ALA A 166 20.64 -21.30 5.18
N ALA A 167 19.36 -20.94 5.11
CA ALA A 167 18.31 -21.79 4.54
C ALA A 167 18.51 -22.00 3.04
N TRP A 168 18.86 -20.95 2.30
CA TRP A 168 19.20 -21.06 0.88
C TRP A 168 20.42 -21.95 0.65
N ARG A 169 21.52 -21.72 1.38
CA ARG A 169 22.78 -22.47 1.25
C ARG A 169 22.56 -23.98 1.45
N ALA A 170 21.71 -24.37 2.40
CA ALA A 170 21.36 -25.76 2.64
C ALA A 170 20.66 -26.42 1.44
N VAL A 171 19.80 -25.68 0.74
CA VAL A 171 19.13 -26.14 -0.48
C VAL A 171 20.08 -26.13 -1.67
N ALA A 172 20.78 -25.03 -1.90
CA ALA A 172 21.66 -24.82 -3.05
C ALA A 172 22.88 -25.76 -3.07
N THR A 173 23.31 -26.29 -1.91
CA THR A 173 24.34 -27.34 -1.83
C THR A 173 23.88 -28.68 -2.46
N HIS A 174 22.58 -28.87 -2.63
CA HIS A 174 21.98 -30.09 -3.20
C HIS A 174 21.26 -29.84 -4.53
N ASP A 175 21.14 -28.59 -4.97
CA ASP A 175 20.51 -28.25 -6.25
C ASP A 175 21.52 -28.38 -7.39
N LEU A 176 21.36 -29.44 -8.20
CA LEU A 176 22.21 -29.70 -9.36
C LEU A 176 21.76 -28.96 -10.62
N THR A 177 20.62 -28.23 -10.59
CA THR A 177 20.11 -27.49 -11.74
C THR A 177 21.18 -26.57 -12.37
N PRO A 178 21.96 -25.78 -11.60
CA PRO A 178 22.98 -24.90 -12.17
C PRO A 178 24.08 -25.69 -12.88
N GLU A 179 24.47 -26.84 -12.34
CA GLU A 179 25.50 -27.71 -12.90
C GLU A 179 25.03 -28.37 -14.20
N ILE A 180 23.77 -28.83 -14.24
CA ILE A 180 23.13 -29.41 -15.43
C ILE A 180 23.08 -28.39 -16.57
N VAL A 181 22.82 -27.11 -16.26
CA VAL A 181 22.73 -26.03 -17.25
C VAL A 181 24.11 -25.56 -17.72
N GLY A 182 25.17 -25.76 -16.93
CA GLY A 182 26.55 -25.52 -17.37
C GLY A 182 27.46 -24.76 -16.38
N LEU A 183 26.96 -24.45 -15.18
CA LEU A 183 27.74 -23.82 -14.10
C LEU A 183 28.37 -24.90 -13.22
N SER A 184 29.30 -25.67 -13.80
CA SER A 184 29.90 -26.83 -13.14
C SER A 184 30.56 -26.48 -11.81
N GLY A 185 30.30 -27.28 -10.78
CA GLY A 185 30.86 -27.12 -9.43
C GLY A 185 30.14 -26.10 -8.56
N PHE A 186 29.02 -25.53 -9.01
CA PHE A 186 28.26 -24.54 -8.25
C PHE A 186 27.89 -25.02 -6.85
N ALA A 187 27.32 -26.23 -6.72
CA ALA A 187 26.88 -26.75 -5.42
C ALA A 187 28.07 -26.95 -4.46
N THR A 188 29.23 -27.35 -5.01
CA THR A 188 30.48 -27.46 -4.26
C THR A 188 31.04 -26.10 -3.84
N SER A 189 30.91 -25.07 -4.68
CA SER A 189 31.31 -23.71 -4.32
C SER A 189 30.42 -23.15 -3.20
N VAL A 190 29.10 -23.37 -3.29
CA VAL A 190 28.14 -22.98 -2.25
C VAL A 190 28.41 -23.70 -0.93
N SER A 191 28.77 -24.99 -0.96
CA SER A 191 29.10 -25.74 0.25
C SER A 191 30.36 -25.22 0.95
N LYS A 192 31.32 -24.67 0.18
CA LYS A 192 32.54 -24.04 0.70
C LYS A 192 32.37 -22.57 1.09
N ALA A 193 31.27 -21.92 0.69
CA ALA A 193 31.01 -20.54 1.06
C ALA A 193 30.89 -20.38 2.59
N PRO A 194 31.26 -19.21 3.15
CA PRO A 194 31.13 -18.93 4.57
C PRO A 194 29.71 -19.18 5.10
N GLU A 195 29.60 -19.58 6.38
CA GLU A 195 28.30 -19.81 7.01
C GLU A 195 27.53 -18.50 7.28
N ALA A 196 28.25 -17.41 7.54
CA ALA A 196 27.68 -16.08 7.74
C ALA A 196 27.54 -15.33 6.41
N ALA A 197 26.39 -14.69 6.21
CA ALA A 197 26.09 -13.92 4.99
C ALA A 197 27.05 -12.73 4.79
N THR A 198 27.44 -12.07 5.88
CA THR A 198 28.39 -10.94 5.89
C THR A 198 29.75 -11.33 5.35
N ASP A 199 30.28 -12.48 5.80
CA ASP A 199 31.58 -12.99 5.38
C ASP A 199 31.55 -13.44 3.91
N ALA A 200 30.43 -14.05 3.49
CA ALA A 200 30.21 -14.41 2.09
C ALA A 200 30.17 -13.16 1.19
N LEU A 201 29.46 -12.11 1.62
CA LEU A 201 29.38 -10.84 0.90
C LEU A 201 30.76 -10.20 0.75
N ALA A 202 31.52 -10.10 1.84
CA ALA A 202 32.88 -9.54 1.83
C ALA A 202 33.80 -10.32 0.87
N GLY A 203 33.75 -11.66 0.91
CA GLY A 203 34.53 -12.52 0.02
C GLY A 203 34.17 -12.33 -1.46
N VAL A 204 32.88 -12.19 -1.79
CA VAL A 204 32.44 -11.95 -3.17
C VAL A 204 32.85 -10.58 -3.67
N VAL A 205 32.67 -9.54 -2.85
CA VAL A 205 33.06 -8.15 -3.21
C VAL A 205 34.54 -8.07 -3.54
N GLN A 206 35.38 -8.74 -2.74
CA GLN A 206 36.81 -8.85 -3.02
C GLN A 206 37.08 -9.62 -4.32
N ARG A 207 36.39 -10.73 -4.55
CA ARG A 207 36.55 -11.56 -5.76
C ARG A 207 36.17 -10.83 -7.05
N LEU A 208 35.12 -10.01 -6.99
CA LEU A 208 34.61 -9.22 -8.11
C LEU A 208 35.32 -7.86 -8.27
N ASP A 209 36.27 -7.53 -7.40
CA ASP A 209 37.02 -6.25 -7.41
C ASP A 209 36.08 -5.03 -7.38
N VAL A 210 35.03 -5.08 -6.55
CA VAL A 210 34.05 -3.99 -6.40
C VAL A 210 34.55 -3.02 -5.32
N PRO A 211 34.97 -1.79 -5.66
CA PRO A 211 35.37 -0.80 -4.67
C PRO A 211 34.15 -0.24 -3.93
N ALA A 212 34.36 0.31 -2.73
CA ALA A 212 33.30 0.92 -1.92
C ALA A 212 32.47 1.97 -2.69
N ALA A 213 33.10 2.78 -3.54
CA ALA A 213 32.41 3.78 -4.37
C ALA A 213 31.42 3.17 -5.38
N ALA A 214 31.65 1.94 -5.85
CA ALA A 214 30.76 1.23 -6.77
C ALA A 214 29.67 0.43 -6.05
N ALA A 215 29.93 0.02 -4.81
CA ALA A 215 29.16 -0.96 -4.07
C ALA A 215 27.67 -0.59 -3.97
N GLN A 216 27.34 0.63 -3.56
CA GLN A 216 25.95 1.05 -3.34
C GLN A 216 25.08 0.86 -4.59
N THR A 217 25.52 1.38 -5.75
CA THR A 217 24.71 1.31 -6.97
C THR A 217 24.72 -0.08 -7.60
N TYR A 218 25.79 -0.86 -7.42
CA TYR A 218 25.84 -2.25 -7.86
C TYR A 218 24.92 -3.15 -7.02
N PHE A 219 24.94 -3.02 -5.70
CA PHE A 219 24.05 -3.77 -4.81
C PHE A 219 22.58 -3.41 -5.05
N HIS A 220 22.28 -2.13 -5.27
CA HIS A 220 20.94 -1.70 -5.66
C HIS A 220 20.52 -2.34 -6.99
N ARG A 221 21.42 -2.38 -7.99
CA ARG A 221 21.19 -3.08 -9.28
C ARG A 221 20.84 -4.55 -9.06
N LEU A 222 21.60 -5.27 -8.23
CA LEU A 222 21.33 -6.68 -7.93
C LEU A 222 19.98 -6.89 -7.24
N LEU A 223 19.64 -6.05 -6.26
CA LEU A 223 18.34 -6.13 -5.58
C LEU A 223 17.17 -5.83 -6.53
N MET A 224 17.33 -4.88 -7.47
CA MET A 224 16.32 -4.61 -8.50
C MET A 224 16.05 -5.83 -9.40
N THR A 225 17.07 -6.67 -9.67
CA THR A 225 16.87 -7.91 -10.45
C THR A 225 16.02 -8.96 -9.72
N LEU A 226 15.88 -8.87 -8.40
CA LEU A 226 15.06 -9.80 -7.60
C LEU A 226 13.57 -9.41 -7.60
N GLY A 227 13.21 -8.23 -8.12
CA GLY A 227 11.83 -7.75 -8.21
C GLY A 227 11.09 -7.73 -6.87
N GLY A 228 9.85 -8.25 -6.85
CA GLY A 228 8.99 -8.26 -5.66
C GLY A 228 9.58 -8.99 -4.45
N TRP A 229 10.55 -9.90 -4.64
CA TRP A 229 11.21 -10.58 -3.52
C TRP A 229 12.06 -9.63 -2.68
N ALA A 230 12.81 -8.72 -3.31
CA ALA A 230 13.58 -7.71 -2.59
C ALA A 230 12.65 -6.74 -1.85
N GLN A 231 11.54 -6.34 -2.47
CA GLN A 231 10.53 -5.48 -1.84
C GLN A 231 9.85 -6.16 -0.63
N TYR A 232 9.59 -7.47 -0.72
CA TYR A 232 9.00 -8.22 0.39
C TYR A 232 9.99 -8.40 1.55
N ALA A 233 11.26 -8.67 1.23
CA ALA A 233 12.32 -8.68 2.23
C ALA A 233 12.51 -7.30 2.88
N ARG A 234 12.41 -6.21 2.11
CA ARG A 234 12.41 -4.83 2.64
C ARG A 234 11.23 -4.59 3.57
N HIS A 235 10.04 -5.11 3.24
CA HIS A 235 8.86 -5.02 4.11
C HIS A 235 9.11 -5.69 5.47
N ARG A 236 9.79 -6.84 5.52
CA ARG A 236 10.15 -7.48 6.79
C ARG A 236 11.10 -6.62 7.62
N LEU A 237 12.13 -6.04 7.00
CA LEU A 237 13.01 -5.07 7.66
C LEU A 237 12.20 -3.87 8.19
N TRP A 238 11.31 -3.31 7.38
CA TRP A 238 10.44 -2.19 7.79
C TRP A 238 9.61 -2.53 9.03
N GLN A 239 8.95 -3.69 9.04
CA GLN A 239 8.14 -4.12 10.18
C GLN A 239 8.97 -4.34 11.43
N ALA A 240 10.19 -4.90 11.30
CA ALA A 240 11.10 -5.06 12.41
C ALA A 240 11.55 -3.69 12.97
N GLU A 241 11.87 -2.73 12.10
CA GLU A 241 12.27 -1.36 12.48
C GLU A 241 11.18 -0.63 13.25
N LEU A 242 9.90 -0.77 12.84
CA LEU A 242 8.76 -0.22 13.58
C LEU A 242 8.66 -0.75 15.01
N GLY A 243 9.08 -2.00 15.23
CA GLY A 243 9.16 -2.63 16.55
C GLY A 243 10.46 -2.37 17.31
N GLY A 244 11.37 -1.53 16.79
CA GLY A 244 12.69 -1.28 17.36
C GLY A 244 13.70 -2.42 17.15
N GLY A 245 13.41 -3.36 16.26
CA GLY A 245 14.27 -4.47 15.88
C GLY A 245 14.90 -4.30 14.49
N THR A 246 15.45 -5.39 13.96
CA THR A 246 16.01 -5.46 12.61
C THR A 246 15.73 -6.85 11.99
N ASP A 247 15.70 -6.94 10.67
CA ASP A 247 15.53 -8.19 9.92
C ASP A 247 16.55 -8.25 8.78
N ALA A 248 17.35 -9.32 8.75
CA ALA A 248 18.46 -9.48 7.80
C ALA A 248 18.06 -10.12 6.47
N THR A 249 16.77 -10.37 6.21
CA THR A 249 16.33 -11.12 5.01
C THR A 249 16.78 -10.44 3.71
N ILE A 250 16.73 -9.10 3.63
CA ILE A 250 17.12 -8.38 2.41
C ILE A 250 18.64 -8.39 2.17
N SER A 251 19.44 -8.25 3.23
CA SER A 251 20.90 -8.38 3.13
C SER A 251 21.31 -9.82 2.80
N ASP A 252 20.62 -10.81 3.35
CA ASP A 252 20.80 -12.22 3.01
C ASP A 252 20.47 -12.47 1.53
N PHE A 253 19.39 -11.87 1.01
CA PHE A 253 19.02 -11.96 -0.41
C PHE A 253 20.12 -11.38 -1.31
N LEU A 254 20.71 -10.25 -0.93
CA LEU A 254 21.86 -9.69 -1.63
C LEU A 254 23.07 -10.63 -1.60
N ALA A 255 23.40 -11.23 -0.45
CA ALA A 255 24.50 -12.18 -0.32
C ALA A 255 24.29 -13.42 -1.21
N ILE A 256 23.07 -13.97 -1.25
CA ILE A 256 22.69 -15.05 -2.15
C ILE A 256 22.92 -14.63 -3.60
N ARG A 257 22.41 -13.47 -4.01
CA ARG A 257 22.54 -12.95 -5.38
C ARG A 257 23.99 -12.73 -5.78
N LEU A 258 24.84 -12.29 -4.84
CA LEU A 258 26.28 -12.09 -5.04
C LEU A 258 27.04 -13.41 -5.23
N ILE A 259 26.70 -14.49 -4.52
CA ILE A 259 27.33 -15.80 -4.75
C ILE A 259 27.12 -16.29 -6.19
N TRP A 260 25.93 -16.06 -6.75
CA TRP A 260 25.68 -16.34 -8.16
C TRP A 260 26.58 -15.52 -9.09
N GLU A 261 26.76 -14.21 -8.80
CA GLU A 261 27.68 -13.36 -9.58
C GLU A 261 29.12 -13.88 -9.51
N ALA A 262 29.61 -14.25 -8.32
CA ALA A 262 30.96 -14.77 -8.14
C ALA A 262 31.18 -16.08 -8.92
N ALA A 263 30.25 -17.03 -8.82
CA ALA A 263 30.36 -18.31 -9.51
C ALA A 263 30.35 -18.13 -11.05
N LEU A 264 29.52 -17.22 -11.56
CA LEU A 264 29.48 -16.89 -12.99
C LEU A 264 30.75 -16.15 -13.41
N PHE A 265 31.28 -15.26 -12.59
CA PHE A 265 32.54 -14.60 -12.85
C PHE A 265 33.68 -15.62 -12.92
N ASP A 266 33.81 -16.52 -11.95
CA ASP A 266 34.82 -17.59 -11.94
C ASP A 266 34.78 -18.44 -13.22
N ARG A 267 33.58 -18.70 -13.75
CA ARG A 267 33.42 -19.50 -14.96
C ARG A 267 33.77 -18.74 -16.24
N TYR A 268 33.43 -17.45 -16.31
CA TYR A 268 33.46 -16.66 -17.55
C TYR A 268 34.43 -15.48 -17.54
N GLU A 269 35.25 -15.31 -16.49
CA GLU A 269 36.15 -14.16 -16.30
C GLU A 269 37.01 -13.86 -17.52
N HIS A 270 37.55 -14.88 -18.18
CA HIS A 270 38.37 -14.72 -19.39
C HIS A 270 37.61 -14.03 -20.54
N GLN A 271 36.29 -14.14 -20.59
CA GLN A 271 35.44 -13.57 -21.64
C GLN A 271 34.84 -12.23 -21.21
N ILE A 272 34.49 -12.06 -19.93
CA ILE A 272 33.72 -10.89 -19.45
C ILE A 272 34.54 -9.92 -18.59
N GLY A 273 35.72 -10.29 -18.11
CA GLY A 273 36.48 -9.54 -17.10
C GLY A 273 36.79 -8.10 -17.47
N ALA A 274 37.14 -7.83 -18.73
CA ALA A 274 37.39 -6.46 -19.20
C ALA A 274 36.11 -5.60 -19.20
N ARG A 275 34.99 -6.17 -19.65
CA ARG A 275 33.68 -5.49 -19.64
C ARG A 275 33.20 -5.26 -18.21
N TRP A 276 33.36 -6.25 -17.34
CA TRP A 276 33.02 -6.14 -15.92
C TRP A 276 33.79 -4.99 -15.24
N LYS A 277 35.10 -4.87 -15.47
CA LYS A 277 35.88 -3.73 -14.96
C LYS A 277 35.35 -2.37 -15.41
N SER A 278 34.89 -2.26 -16.67
CA SER A 278 34.26 -1.04 -17.18
C SER A 278 32.92 -0.74 -16.49
N VAL A 279 32.12 -1.77 -16.22
CA VAL A 279 30.85 -1.64 -15.50
C VAL A 279 31.09 -1.17 -14.06
N VAL A 280 32.03 -1.79 -13.36
CA VAL A 280 32.44 -1.41 -11.99
C VAL A 280 32.93 0.04 -11.96
N ALA A 281 33.78 0.44 -12.90
CA ALA A 281 34.24 1.82 -13.01
C ALA A 281 33.08 2.81 -13.19
N THR A 282 32.04 2.43 -13.93
CA THR A 282 30.85 3.27 -14.13
C THR A 282 30.00 3.36 -12.85
N HIS A 283 29.85 2.25 -12.13
CA HIS A 283 29.19 2.24 -10.82
C HIS A 283 29.92 3.12 -9.80
N ALA A 284 31.25 3.21 -9.87
CA ALA A 284 32.07 4.06 -8.99
C ALA A 284 31.93 5.57 -9.27
N LEU A 285 31.40 5.96 -10.43
CA LEU A 285 31.14 7.36 -10.73
C LEU A 285 29.92 7.86 -9.95
N PRO A 286 29.90 9.13 -9.50
CA PRO A 286 28.70 9.74 -8.92
C PRO A 286 27.48 9.60 -9.83
N VAL A 287 26.30 9.43 -9.23
CA VAL A 287 25.04 9.51 -9.97
C VAL A 287 24.79 10.99 -10.28
N THR A 288 24.75 11.34 -11.56
CA THR A 288 24.52 12.71 -12.03
C THR A 288 23.46 12.72 -13.12
N PRO A 289 22.50 13.67 -13.09
CA PRO A 289 21.48 13.78 -14.13
C PRO A 289 22.09 14.23 -15.47
N THR A 290 21.50 13.73 -16.56
CA THR A 290 21.79 14.19 -17.92
C THR A 290 20.87 15.37 -18.26
N VAL A 291 21.13 16.03 -19.39
CA VAL A 291 20.22 17.06 -19.93
C VAL A 291 18.81 16.49 -20.15
N ASP A 292 18.70 15.26 -20.66
CA ASP A 292 17.40 14.61 -20.87
C ASP A 292 16.65 14.34 -19.56
N HIS A 293 17.33 13.88 -18.51
CA HIS A 293 16.70 13.70 -17.19
C HIS A 293 16.14 15.02 -16.64
N VAL A 294 16.87 16.13 -16.82
CA VAL A 294 16.41 17.45 -16.36
C VAL A 294 15.23 17.94 -17.19
N ILE A 295 15.25 17.75 -18.52
CA ILE A 295 14.13 18.09 -19.39
C ILE A 295 12.87 17.30 -19.00
N ASP A 296 13.00 15.99 -18.80
CA ASP A 296 11.86 15.13 -18.48
C ASP A 296 11.29 15.46 -17.10
N ALA A 297 12.15 15.83 -16.13
CA ALA A 297 11.72 16.35 -14.83
C ALA A 297 10.97 17.69 -14.94
N ILE A 298 11.42 18.63 -15.80
CA ILE A 298 10.70 19.89 -16.07
C ILE A 298 9.31 19.61 -16.63
N LEU A 299 9.18 18.66 -17.55
CA LEU A 299 7.89 18.30 -18.13
C LEU A 299 6.95 17.66 -17.11
N GLN A 300 7.50 16.82 -16.22
CA GLN A 300 6.76 16.25 -15.11
C GLN A 300 6.23 17.34 -14.18
N GLU A 301 7.08 18.27 -13.74
CA GLU A 301 6.69 19.41 -12.88
C GLU A 301 5.65 20.30 -13.58
N ALA A 302 5.78 20.56 -14.89
CA ALA A 302 4.77 21.31 -15.64
C ALA A 302 3.41 20.59 -15.64
N SER A 303 3.38 19.26 -15.71
CA SER A 303 2.14 18.48 -15.62
C SER A 303 1.49 18.57 -14.23
N GLU A 304 2.31 18.60 -13.18
CA GLU A 304 1.88 18.75 -11.79
C GLU A 304 1.33 20.15 -11.53
N ARG A 305 2.00 21.20 -12.03
CA ARG A 305 1.51 22.58 -11.99
C ARG A 305 0.18 22.74 -12.71
N ALA A 306 0.04 22.12 -13.88
CA ALA A 306 -1.23 22.11 -14.59
C ALA A 306 -2.35 21.43 -13.78
N ALA A 307 -2.06 20.35 -13.07
CA ALA A 307 -3.02 19.70 -12.17
C ALA A 307 -3.37 20.60 -10.97
N GLN A 308 -2.39 21.24 -10.35
CA GLN A 308 -2.58 22.20 -9.26
C GLN A 308 -3.46 23.39 -9.70
N ARG A 309 -3.22 23.94 -10.90
CA ARG A 309 -4.03 25.02 -11.48
C ARG A 309 -5.49 24.63 -11.63
N ARG A 310 -5.78 23.50 -12.27
CA ARG A 310 -7.17 23.00 -12.44
C ARG A 310 -7.87 22.74 -11.11
N LEU A 311 -7.13 22.19 -10.13
CA LEU A 311 -7.67 21.99 -8.79
C LEU A 311 -7.96 23.34 -8.11
N ALA A 312 -7.05 24.31 -8.22
CA ALA A 312 -7.24 25.65 -7.68
C ALA A 312 -8.45 26.36 -8.31
N GLU A 313 -8.63 26.27 -9.63
CA GLU A 313 -9.81 26.78 -10.35
C GLU A 313 -11.10 26.14 -9.81
N THR A 314 -11.11 24.81 -9.61
CA THR A 314 -12.27 24.09 -9.04
C THR A 314 -12.56 24.55 -7.60
N LEU A 315 -11.52 24.71 -6.78
CA LEU A 315 -11.65 25.14 -5.38
C LEU A 315 -12.00 26.62 -5.25
N ALA A 316 -11.69 27.46 -6.24
CA ALA A 316 -12.04 28.88 -6.26
C ALA A 316 -13.53 29.13 -6.51
N VAL A 317 -14.27 28.18 -7.11
CA VAL A 317 -15.72 28.29 -7.29
C VAL A 317 -16.41 28.50 -5.93
N PRO A 318 -17.24 29.53 -5.75
CA PRO A 318 -17.98 29.74 -4.50
C PRO A 318 -18.81 28.50 -4.13
N GLY A 319 -18.65 28.02 -2.89
CA GLY A 319 -19.48 26.93 -2.36
C GLY A 319 -20.85 27.45 -1.92
N ASN A 320 -21.76 26.52 -1.63
CA ASN A 320 -23.04 26.86 -1.01
C ASN A 320 -22.83 27.44 0.40
N ALA A 321 -23.68 28.40 0.78
CA ALA A 321 -23.67 28.94 2.13
C ALA A 321 -23.95 27.84 3.16
N PRO A 322 -23.28 27.86 4.33
CA PRO A 322 -23.58 26.94 5.41
C PRO A 322 -25.02 27.15 5.89
N ILE A 323 -25.67 26.05 6.28
CA ILE A 323 -26.99 26.09 6.91
C ILE A 323 -26.80 26.44 8.38
N GLU A 324 -27.53 27.44 8.86
CA GLU A 324 -27.43 27.94 10.24
C GLU A 324 -28.19 27.07 11.27
N SER A 325 -28.95 26.07 10.82
CA SER A 325 -29.69 25.14 11.70
C SER A 325 -28.90 23.87 12.00
N ARG A 326 -29.12 23.29 13.19
CA ARG A 326 -28.57 21.97 13.58
C ARG A 326 -28.81 20.93 12.48
N PRO A 327 -27.76 20.22 11.99
CA PRO A 327 -27.92 19.22 10.95
C PRO A 327 -28.85 18.07 11.39
N VAL A 328 -29.65 17.55 10.45
CA VAL A 328 -30.50 16.37 10.71
C VAL A 328 -29.69 15.07 10.76
N LEU A 329 -28.56 15.05 10.07
CA LEU A 329 -27.59 13.96 10.05
C LEU A 329 -26.19 14.54 9.82
N GLN A 330 -25.25 14.14 10.66
CA GLN A 330 -23.82 14.26 10.38
C GLN A 330 -23.26 12.89 10.03
N ALA A 331 -22.51 12.77 8.93
CA ALA A 331 -21.93 11.50 8.51
C ALA A 331 -20.44 11.66 8.22
N ALA A 332 -19.60 11.13 9.12
CA ALA A 332 -18.15 11.07 8.93
C ALA A 332 -17.79 9.80 8.15
N PHE A 333 -17.38 9.97 6.90
CA PHE A 333 -16.92 8.89 6.03
C PHE A 333 -15.40 8.77 6.05
N CYS A 334 -14.90 7.59 5.67
CA CYS A 334 -13.50 7.46 5.29
C CYS A 334 -13.11 8.52 4.24
N ILE A 335 -11.89 9.06 4.34
CA ILE A 335 -11.31 9.99 3.36
C ILE A 335 -11.20 9.45 1.92
N ASP A 336 -11.41 8.15 1.73
CA ASP A 336 -11.27 7.42 0.45
C ASP A 336 -11.97 8.13 -0.72
N VAL A 337 -11.30 8.16 -1.87
CA VAL A 337 -11.77 8.86 -3.09
C VAL A 337 -13.12 8.35 -3.60
N ARG A 338 -13.47 7.08 -3.33
CA ARG A 338 -14.77 6.49 -3.70
C ARG A 338 -15.87 6.97 -2.76
N SER A 339 -15.53 7.32 -1.53
CA SER A 339 -16.46 7.93 -0.58
C SER A 339 -16.71 9.42 -0.90
N GLU A 340 -15.83 10.10 -1.64
CA GLU A 340 -16.06 11.47 -2.13
C GLU A 340 -17.37 11.58 -2.92
N VAL A 341 -17.53 10.70 -3.92
CA VAL A 341 -18.72 10.65 -4.78
C VAL A 341 -19.98 10.37 -3.94
N PHE A 342 -19.90 9.43 -3.00
CA PHE A 342 -21.03 9.09 -2.11
C PHE A 342 -21.43 10.26 -1.21
N ARG A 343 -20.45 10.96 -0.61
CA ARG A 343 -20.70 12.11 0.26
C ARG A 343 -21.43 13.23 -0.48
N ARG A 344 -20.97 13.55 -1.70
CA ARG A 344 -21.63 14.56 -2.54
C ARG A 344 -23.06 14.15 -2.90
N ALA A 345 -23.27 12.87 -3.23
CA ALA A 345 -24.60 12.34 -3.49
C ALA A 345 -25.51 12.44 -2.26
N LEU A 346 -25.00 12.14 -1.06
CA LEU A 346 -25.77 12.19 0.17
C LEU A 346 -26.24 13.61 0.51
N GLU A 347 -25.36 14.60 0.41
CA GLU A 347 -25.70 16.01 0.66
C GLU A 347 -26.68 16.56 -0.39
N SER A 348 -26.72 16.00 -1.60
CA SER A 348 -27.68 16.40 -2.64
C SER A 348 -29.12 15.96 -2.35
N ILE A 349 -29.32 14.98 -1.47
CA ILE A 349 -30.65 14.42 -1.15
C ILE A 349 -31.39 15.28 -0.15
N ASN A 350 -30.68 15.82 0.83
CA ASN A 350 -31.24 16.71 1.83
C ASN A 350 -30.17 17.73 2.24
N PRO A 351 -30.42 19.03 2.02
CA PRO A 351 -29.43 20.07 2.31
C PRO A 351 -29.03 20.10 3.80
N ALA A 352 -29.91 19.68 4.72
CA ALA A 352 -29.61 19.64 6.16
C ALA A 352 -28.69 18.47 6.59
N ILE A 353 -28.19 17.66 5.65
CA ILE A 353 -27.17 16.63 5.92
C ILE A 353 -25.78 17.25 5.76
N GLN A 354 -24.90 16.97 6.72
CA GLN A 354 -23.50 17.38 6.67
C GLN A 354 -22.60 16.14 6.61
N THR A 355 -21.67 16.08 5.65
CA THR A 355 -20.66 15.02 5.64
C THR A 355 -19.31 15.52 6.13
N LEU A 356 -18.56 14.63 6.78
CA LEU A 356 -17.18 14.84 7.18
C LEU A 356 -16.31 13.74 6.57
N GLY A 357 -15.03 14.03 6.40
CA GLY A 357 -14.02 13.09 5.95
C GLY A 357 -12.97 12.89 7.02
N PHE A 358 -12.73 11.65 7.40
CA PHE A 358 -11.69 11.29 8.35
C PHE A 358 -11.07 9.94 8.00
N ALA A 359 -9.83 9.70 8.40
CA ALA A 359 -9.18 8.44 8.05
C ALA A 359 -9.94 7.26 8.69
N GLY A 360 -10.19 6.19 7.92
CA GLY A 360 -11.11 5.11 8.31
C GLY A 360 -10.72 4.31 9.56
N PHE A 361 -9.52 4.51 10.10
CA PHE A 361 -9.12 3.97 11.41
C PHE A 361 -9.62 4.78 12.60
N PHE A 362 -10.17 5.97 12.34
CA PHE A 362 -10.80 6.83 13.35
C PHE A 362 -9.89 7.17 14.54
N GLY A 363 -8.58 7.26 14.32
CA GLY A 363 -7.60 7.52 15.38
C GLY A 363 -7.34 6.32 16.31
N LEU A 364 -8.00 5.18 16.08
CA LEU A 364 -7.88 3.97 16.88
C LEU A 364 -6.89 3.00 16.23
N THR A 365 -5.67 2.93 16.75
CA THR A 365 -4.63 2.02 16.27
C THR A 365 -4.83 0.59 16.80
N ALA A 366 -5.86 -0.11 16.29
CA ALA A 366 -6.31 -1.39 16.84
C ALA A 366 -5.62 -2.63 16.23
N SER A 367 -5.03 -3.46 17.09
CA SER A 367 -4.80 -4.89 16.81
C SER A 367 -6.08 -5.66 17.15
N HIS A 368 -6.75 -6.21 16.14
CA HIS A 368 -8.09 -6.79 16.28
C HIS A 368 -8.09 -8.31 16.10
N ARG A 369 -8.73 -9.02 17.02
CA ARG A 369 -9.10 -10.42 16.84
C ARG A 369 -10.57 -10.54 16.47
N ARG A 370 -10.82 -11.04 15.27
CA ARG A 370 -12.17 -11.37 14.81
C ARG A 370 -12.82 -12.46 15.65
N PHE A 371 -14.14 -12.54 15.55
CA PHE A 371 -14.90 -13.56 16.27
C PHE A 371 -14.45 -14.97 15.85
N ALA A 372 -14.26 -15.87 16.82
CA ALA A 372 -13.77 -17.23 16.58
C ALA A 372 -12.42 -17.30 15.83
N SER A 373 -11.56 -16.28 15.97
CA SER A 373 -10.23 -16.21 15.36
C SER A 373 -9.11 -16.05 16.40
N ASP A 374 -7.95 -16.60 16.07
CA ASP A 374 -6.69 -16.40 16.80
C ASP A 374 -5.72 -15.51 16.02
N VAL A 375 -6.11 -15.08 14.83
CA VAL A 375 -5.31 -14.15 14.00
C VAL A 375 -5.53 -12.73 14.50
N HIS A 376 -4.43 -12.02 14.66
CA HIS A 376 -4.42 -10.58 14.94
C HIS A 376 -4.36 -9.81 13.62
N GLU A 377 -5.36 -8.97 13.40
CA GLU A 377 -5.45 -8.07 12.25
C GLU A 377 -5.04 -6.66 12.70
N HIS A 378 -3.97 -6.11 12.13
CA HIS A 378 -3.56 -4.73 12.38
C HIS A 378 -4.47 -3.78 11.57
N ARG A 379 -5.59 -3.36 12.17
CA ARG A 379 -6.58 -2.46 11.57
C ARG A 379 -6.20 -1.00 11.77
N LEU A 380 -5.00 -0.64 11.34
CA LEU A 380 -4.39 0.68 11.50
C LEU A 380 -3.46 0.99 10.33
N PRO A 381 -3.02 2.25 10.14
CA PRO A 381 -2.04 2.58 9.12
C PRO A 381 -0.76 1.76 9.31
N VAL A 382 -0.23 1.19 8.22
CA VAL A 382 0.91 0.23 8.27
C VAL A 382 2.23 0.81 8.81
N LEU A 383 2.29 2.13 8.99
CA LEU A 383 3.43 2.89 9.47
C LEU A 383 3.38 3.08 11.00
N LEU A 384 2.26 2.73 11.63
CA LEU A 384 2.04 2.89 13.07
C LEU A 384 2.12 1.54 13.76
N THR A 385 2.43 1.57 15.06
CA THR A 385 2.32 0.41 15.93
C THR A 385 0.95 0.36 16.60
N PRO A 386 0.43 -0.83 16.95
CA PRO A 386 -0.85 -0.91 17.64
C PRO A 386 -0.80 -0.29 19.04
N GLY A 387 -1.60 0.74 19.27
CA GLY A 387 -1.82 1.35 20.58
C GLY A 387 -2.96 0.71 21.39
N LEU A 388 -3.82 -0.11 20.78
CA LEU A 388 -4.82 -0.89 21.51
C LEU A 388 -5.00 -2.31 20.95
N THR A 389 -5.43 -3.23 21.82
CA THR A 389 -5.84 -4.58 21.44
C THR A 389 -7.35 -4.72 21.62
N THR A 390 -8.00 -5.37 20.65
CA THR A 390 -9.46 -5.53 20.62
C THR A 390 -9.84 -6.93 20.18
N ARG A 391 -11.06 -7.33 20.53
CA ARG A 391 -11.68 -8.54 20.01
C ARG A 391 -13.17 -8.35 19.74
N SER A 392 -13.69 -9.13 18.81
CA SER A 392 -15.14 -9.29 18.63
C SER A 392 -15.67 -10.39 19.57
N GLY A 393 -16.73 -10.11 20.30
CA GLY A 393 -17.42 -11.10 21.15
C GLY A 393 -17.04 -11.12 22.63
N GLY A 394 -17.99 -11.62 23.43
CA GLY A 394 -18.20 -11.73 24.87
C GLY A 394 -17.67 -13.00 25.56
N PRO A 395 -17.52 -13.04 26.91
CA PRO A 395 -17.74 -14.31 27.62
C PRO A 395 -19.13 -14.89 27.31
N ASP A 396 -20.12 -14.03 27.09
CA ASP A 396 -21.50 -14.40 26.73
C ASP A 396 -21.60 -15.10 25.35
N ASP A 397 -20.59 -14.94 24.49
CA ASP A 397 -20.55 -15.57 23.17
C ASP A 397 -19.73 -16.87 23.15
N ALA A 398 -19.26 -17.37 24.31
CA ALA A 398 -18.31 -18.48 24.38
C ALA A 398 -18.79 -19.77 23.68
N ASP A 399 -20.06 -20.14 23.85
CA ASP A 399 -20.63 -21.32 23.20
C ASP A 399 -20.71 -21.14 21.68
N THR A 400 -21.14 -19.96 21.23
CA THR A 400 -21.22 -19.60 19.82
C THR A 400 -19.84 -19.56 19.17
N ASP A 401 -18.84 -19.00 19.85
CA ASP A 401 -17.44 -18.97 19.43
C ASP A 401 -16.93 -20.39 19.21
N GLN A 402 -17.18 -21.29 20.17
CA GLN A 402 -16.75 -22.68 20.08
C GLN A 402 -17.37 -23.39 18.86
N ILE A 403 -18.66 -23.20 18.63
CA ILE A 403 -19.38 -23.77 17.48
C ILE A 403 -18.79 -23.26 16.16
N VAL A 404 -18.52 -21.96 16.04
CA VAL A 404 -17.93 -21.37 14.83
C VAL A 404 -16.51 -21.92 14.60
N ARG A 405 -15.70 -22.05 15.67
CA ARG A 405 -14.37 -22.66 15.60
C ARG A 405 -14.42 -24.12 15.12
N PHE A 406 -15.40 -24.90 15.57
CA PHE A 406 -15.56 -26.29 15.11
C PHE A 406 -15.92 -26.36 13.62
N LYS A 407 -16.86 -25.52 13.16
CA LYS A 407 -17.20 -25.41 11.73
C LYS A 407 -15.98 -25.00 10.88
N ALA A 408 -15.21 -24.02 11.34
CA ALA A 408 -13.98 -23.58 10.67
C ALA A 408 -12.92 -24.69 10.61
N ARG A 409 -12.73 -25.44 11.71
CA ARG A 409 -11.83 -26.62 11.74
C ARG A 409 -12.26 -27.70 10.77
N ALA A 410 -13.55 -28.04 10.74
CA ALA A 410 -14.09 -29.02 9.79
C ALA A 410 -13.88 -28.60 8.33
N LYS A 411 -14.14 -27.32 8.00
CA LYS A 411 -13.90 -26.76 6.66
C LYS A 411 -12.41 -26.86 6.27
N ARG A 412 -11.49 -26.54 7.18
CA ARG A 412 -10.03 -26.67 6.96
C ARG A 412 -9.61 -28.13 6.76
N ALA A 413 -10.13 -29.05 7.57
CA ALA A 413 -9.85 -30.48 7.44
C ALA A 413 -10.33 -31.00 6.07
N TRP A 414 -11.55 -30.65 5.65
CA TRP A 414 -12.07 -30.96 4.32
C TRP A 414 -11.21 -30.38 3.20
N GLY A 415 -10.77 -29.11 3.34
CA GLY A 415 -9.85 -28.48 2.38
C GLY A 415 -8.52 -29.21 2.25
N ARG A 416 -7.88 -29.58 3.37
CA ARG A 416 -6.63 -30.36 3.36
C ARG A 416 -6.82 -31.74 2.73
N PHE A 417 -7.95 -32.39 2.98
CA PHE A 417 -8.28 -33.66 2.32
C PHE A 417 -8.36 -33.52 0.79
N LYS A 418 -8.95 -32.44 0.26
CA LYS A 418 -8.99 -32.22 -1.20
C LYS A 418 -7.62 -32.01 -1.82
N LEU A 419 -6.71 -31.37 -1.08
CA LEU A 419 -5.38 -30.98 -1.59
C LEU A 419 -4.31 -32.05 -1.35
N ALA A 420 -4.58 -33.06 -0.53
CA ALA A 420 -3.63 -34.11 -0.26
C ALA A 420 -3.37 -34.97 -1.52
N ALA A 421 -2.10 -35.32 -1.75
CA ALA A 421 -1.64 -36.03 -2.94
C ALA A 421 -2.43 -37.33 -3.21
N VAL A 422 -2.79 -38.06 -2.16
CA VAL A 422 -3.46 -39.37 -2.24
C VAL A 422 -4.95 -39.25 -2.59
N SER A 423 -5.59 -38.13 -2.27
CA SER A 423 -7.06 -37.97 -2.39
C SER A 423 -7.50 -36.95 -3.44
N SER A 424 -6.61 -36.08 -3.92
CA SER A 424 -6.96 -35.00 -4.86
C SER A 424 -7.67 -35.50 -6.13
N PHE A 425 -7.10 -36.48 -6.84
CA PHE A 425 -7.70 -37.03 -8.06
C PHE A 425 -9.04 -37.73 -7.81
N ALA A 426 -9.07 -38.67 -6.85
CA ALA A 426 -10.29 -39.39 -6.49
C ALA A 426 -11.41 -38.46 -6.00
N PHE A 427 -11.04 -37.38 -5.30
CA PHE A 427 -11.98 -36.36 -4.83
C PHE A 427 -12.64 -35.63 -6.00
N VAL A 428 -11.86 -35.21 -7.00
CA VAL A 428 -12.37 -34.51 -8.19
C VAL A 428 -13.31 -35.41 -8.98
N GLU A 429 -12.94 -36.67 -9.19
CA GLU A 429 -13.78 -37.63 -9.92
C GLU A 429 -15.11 -37.91 -9.21
N ALA A 430 -15.08 -38.19 -7.91
CA ALA A 430 -16.28 -38.58 -7.17
C ALA A 430 -17.23 -37.42 -6.86
N THR A 431 -16.68 -36.23 -6.55
CA THR A 431 -17.48 -35.10 -6.07
C THR A 431 -17.62 -33.96 -7.07
N GLY A 432 -16.85 -33.95 -8.15
CA GLY A 432 -16.88 -32.93 -9.20
C GLY A 432 -18.28 -32.61 -9.74
N PRO A 433 -19.11 -33.61 -10.11
CA PRO A 433 -20.47 -33.36 -10.59
C PRO A 433 -21.35 -32.57 -9.60
N LEU A 434 -21.14 -32.74 -8.29
CA LEU A 434 -21.88 -32.01 -7.25
C LEU A 434 -21.54 -30.51 -7.22
N TYR A 435 -20.40 -30.11 -7.79
CA TYR A 435 -19.99 -28.70 -7.88
C TYR A 435 -20.62 -27.98 -9.08
N VAL A 436 -21.17 -28.67 -10.09
CA VAL A 436 -21.71 -28.02 -11.30
C VAL A 436 -22.77 -26.97 -10.95
N GLY A 437 -23.73 -27.31 -10.10
CA GLY A 437 -24.77 -26.36 -9.67
C GLY A 437 -24.19 -25.15 -8.95
N LYS A 438 -23.18 -25.37 -8.09
CA LYS A 438 -22.46 -24.27 -7.42
C LYS A 438 -21.75 -23.38 -8.45
N LEU A 439 -21.04 -23.97 -9.42
CA LEU A 439 -20.33 -23.22 -10.46
C LEU A 439 -21.31 -22.40 -11.32
N VAL A 440 -22.50 -22.92 -11.64
CA VAL A 440 -23.54 -22.18 -12.35
C VAL A 440 -24.05 -21.00 -11.52
N ILE A 441 -24.33 -21.21 -10.23
CA ILE A 441 -24.78 -20.14 -9.32
C ILE A 441 -23.72 -19.04 -9.19
N ASP A 442 -22.45 -19.44 -9.00
CA ASP A 442 -21.32 -18.53 -8.89
C ASP A 442 -21.09 -17.79 -10.22
N ALA A 443 -21.15 -18.47 -11.38
CA ALA A 443 -20.99 -17.87 -12.71
C ALA A 443 -22.11 -16.88 -13.09
N LEU A 444 -23.33 -17.11 -12.59
CA LEU A 444 -24.45 -16.18 -12.78
C LEU A 444 -24.43 -15.02 -11.77
N GLY A 445 -23.50 -15.00 -10.81
CA GLY A 445 -23.42 -13.95 -9.78
C GLY A 445 -24.63 -13.92 -8.83
N LEU A 446 -25.35 -15.03 -8.71
CA LEU A 446 -26.58 -15.12 -7.91
C LEU A 446 -26.31 -15.22 -6.41
N ARG A 447 -25.06 -15.54 -6.04
CA ARG A 447 -24.66 -15.67 -4.66
C ARG A 447 -24.45 -14.30 -4.02
N THR A 448 -25.09 -14.06 -2.88
CA THR A 448 -24.89 -12.85 -2.09
C THR A 448 -23.65 -12.98 -1.21
N THR A 449 -22.82 -11.95 -1.20
CA THR A 449 -21.70 -11.84 -0.26
C THR A 449 -22.24 -11.43 1.12
N PRO A 450 -21.91 -12.16 2.20
CA PRO A 450 -22.33 -11.78 3.54
C PRO A 450 -21.62 -10.49 3.98
N VAL A 451 -22.37 -9.60 4.64
CA VAL A 451 -21.83 -8.40 5.28
C VAL A 451 -21.07 -8.81 6.55
N PRO A 452 -19.91 -8.20 6.86
CA PRO A 452 -19.24 -8.41 8.14
C PRO A 452 -20.20 -8.13 9.31
N ASN A 453 -20.49 -9.16 10.08
CA ASN A 453 -21.49 -9.15 11.16
C ASN A 453 -20.98 -9.85 12.43
N ASP A 454 -19.67 -9.83 12.65
CA ASP A 454 -19.07 -10.27 13.91
C ASP A 454 -19.75 -9.52 15.08
N PRO A 455 -19.88 -10.13 16.28
CA PRO A 455 -20.35 -9.42 17.48
C PRO A 455 -19.58 -8.12 17.72
N ALA A 456 -20.18 -7.20 18.48
CA ALA A 456 -19.60 -5.87 18.72
C ALA A 456 -18.14 -5.97 19.19
N PRO A 457 -17.21 -5.22 18.56
CA PRO A 457 -15.83 -5.20 18.97
C PRO A 457 -15.67 -4.42 20.28
N ARG A 458 -14.69 -4.83 21.09
CA ARG A 458 -14.34 -4.17 22.36
C ARG A 458 -12.85 -4.27 22.64
N SER A 459 -12.34 -3.35 23.46
CA SER A 459 -10.97 -3.38 23.96
C SER A 459 -10.74 -4.62 24.84
N ASP A 460 -9.59 -5.28 24.66
CA ASP A 460 -9.14 -6.42 25.46
C ASP A 460 -7.62 -6.32 25.69
N PRO A 461 -7.15 -5.92 26.90
CA PRO A 461 -7.95 -5.61 28.09
C PRO A 461 -8.78 -4.33 27.97
N ALA A 462 -9.73 -4.14 28.88
CA ALA A 462 -10.49 -2.90 28.96
C ALA A 462 -9.57 -1.71 29.31
N LEU A 463 -9.71 -0.60 28.59
CA LEU A 463 -9.01 0.65 28.88
C LEU A 463 -9.65 1.36 30.09
N ASP A 464 -8.84 2.02 30.92
CA ASP A 464 -9.35 2.84 32.02
C ASP A 464 -10.13 4.06 31.49
N LEU A 465 -10.93 4.68 32.36
CA LEU A 465 -11.78 5.81 31.99
C LEU A 465 -10.98 7.01 31.46
N GLY A 466 -9.81 7.29 32.03
CA GLY A 466 -8.96 8.40 31.61
C GLY A 466 -8.42 8.20 30.20
N ALA A 467 -7.86 7.01 29.92
CA ALA A 467 -7.39 6.64 28.59
C ALA A 467 -8.51 6.67 27.53
N ARG A 468 -9.71 6.15 27.87
CA ARG A 468 -10.88 6.20 26.99
C ARG A 468 -11.32 7.64 26.69
N THR A 469 -11.35 8.50 27.71
CA THR A 469 -11.74 9.92 27.57
C THR A 469 -10.74 10.68 26.71
N ALA A 470 -9.44 10.48 26.95
CA ALA A 470 -8.38 11.11 26.17
C ALA A 470 -8.39 10.65 24.70
N ALA A 471 -8.68 9.36 24.44
CA ALA A 471 -8.84 8.85 23.08
C ALA A 471 -10.04 9.50 22.37
N ALA A 472 -11.19 9.59 23.04
CA ALA A 472 -12.39 10.25 22.48
C ALA A 472 -12.12 11.73 22.16
N GLU A 473 -11.49 12.46 23.09
CA GLU A 473 -11.10 13.85 22.89
C GLU A 473 -10.18 14.02 21.68
N THR A 474 -9.10 13.24 21.63
CA THR A 474 -8.10 13.28 20.56
C THR A 474 -8.76 13.07 19.20
N VAL A 475 -9.64 12.07 19.10
CA VAL A 475 -10.35 11.75 17.85
C VAL A 475 -11.31 12.86 17.43
N LEU A 476 -12.13 13.38 18.34
CA LEU A 476 -13.09 14.46 18.02
C LEU A 476 -12.38 15.75 17.59
N ARG A 477 -11.26 16.10 18.25
CA ARG A 477 -10.42 17.23 17.84
C ARG A 477 -9.77 17.00 16.48
N ALA A 478 -9.21 15.83 16.25
CA ALA A 478 -8.59 15.48 14.96
C ALA A 478 -9.62 15.49 13.80
N MET A 479 -10.87 15.14 14.07
CA MET A 479 -11.99 15.21 13.13
C MET A 479 -12.55 16.63 12.91
N SER A 480 -12.11 17.61 13.70
CA SER A 480 -12.74 18.94 13.77
C SER A 480 -14.25 18.87 14.10
N LEU A 481 -14.67 17.86 14.87
CA LEU A 481 -16.06 17.64 15.28
C LEU A 481 -16.16 17.78 16.80
N THR A 482 -16.13 19.03 17.28
CA THR A 482 -16.14 19.36 18.71
C THR A 482 -17.39 20.13 19.15
N THR A 483 -18.21 20.59 18.20
CA THR A 483 -19.40 21.42 18.40
C THR A 483 -20.46 21.07 17.35
N ASP A 484 -21.68 21.60 17.51
CA ASP A 484 -22.79 21.50 16.56
C ASP A 484 -23.16 20.06 16.15
N PHE A 485 -23.13 19.15 17.13
CA PHE A 485 -23.48 17.74 16.92
C PHE A 485 -24.94 17.60 16.45
N ALA A 486 -25.14 16.86 15.35
CA ALA A 486 -26.45 16.42 14.90
C ALA A 486 -27.12 15.49 15.91
N ARG A 487 -28.43 15.29 15.75
CA ARG A 487 -29.16 14.28 16.55
C ARG A 487 -28.69 12.85 16.23
N LEU A 488 -28.38 12.60 14.96
CA LEU A 488 -27.78 11.35 14.50
C LEU A 488 -26.40 11.64 13.89
N VAL A 489 -25.37 10.97 14.39
CA VAL A 489 -24.01 11.01 13.85
C VAL A 489 -23.62 9.63 13.36
N VAL A 490 -23.37 9.48 12.06
CA VAL A 490 -22.92 8.22 11.45
C VAL A 490 -21.41 8.23 11.27
N LEU A 491 -20.74 7.20 11.78
CA LEU A 491 -19.31 6.96 11.59
C LEU A 491 -19.14 5.83 10.57
N ALA A 492 -18.86 6.18 9.32
CA ALA A 492 -18.79 5.25 8.20
C ALA A 492 -17.34 4.92 7.83
N GLY A 493 -16.85 3.78 8.32
CA GLY A 493 -15.71 3.11 7.73
C GLY A 493 -16.07 2.60 6.34
N HIS A 494 -15.08 2.28 5.50
CA HIS A 494 -15.36 1.65 4.20
C HIS A 494 -14.72 0.28 4.09
N GLY A 495 -15.23 -0.49 3.14
CA GLY A 495 -14.72 -1.78 2.71
C GLY A 495 -15.07 -2.03 1.26
N ALA A 496 -14.84 -3.25 0.82
CA ALA A 496 -15.17 -3.70 -0.51
C ALA A 496 -15.63 -5.15 -0.41
N ASN A 497 -16.74 -5.48 -1.05
CA ASN A 497 -17.09 -6.87 -1.31
C ASN A 497 -16.53 -7.29 -2.66
N VAL A 498 -15.77 -8.38 -2.68
CA VAL A 498 -15.25 -9.00 -3.90
C VAL A 498 -15.22 -10.52 -3.75
N VAL A 499 -15.26 -11.23 -4.87
CA VAL A 499 -15.18 -12.68 -4.92
C VAL A 499 -13.94 -13.07 -5.73
N ASN A 500 -13.20 -14.08 -5.26
CA ASN A 500 -12.04 -14.65 -5.97
C ASN A 500 -10.97 -13.61 -6.37
N ASN A 501 -10.70 -12.62 -5.52
CA ASN A 501 -9.76 -11.55 -5.83
C ASN A 501 -8.53 -11.61 -4.90
N PRO A 502 -7.34 -11.97 -5.39
CA PRO A 502 -6.12 -11.99 -4.57
C PRO A 502 -5.70 -10.60 -4.09
N HIS A 503 -6.20 -9.52 -4.71
CA HIS A 503 -5.93 -8.13 -4.34
C HIS A 503 -7.06 -7.50 -3.52
N ALA A 504 -7.89 -8.30 -2.83
CA ALA A 504 -9.04 -7.79 -2.07
C ALA A 504 -8.66 -6.73 -1.03
N SER A 505 -7.52 -6.88 -0.35
CA SER A 505 -7.00 -5.91 0.61
C SER A 505 -6.75 -4.52 0.01
N GLY A 506 -6.30 -4.45 -1.25
CA GLY A 506 -6.11 -3.19 -1.97
C GLY A 506 -7.42 -2.47 -2.34
N LEU A 507 -8.57 -3.12 -2.18
CA LEU A 507 -9.90 -2.50 -2.34
C LEU A 507 -10.51 -2.07 -1.00
N HIS A 508 -10.00 -2.60 0.11
CA HIS A 508 -10.35 -2.19 1.46
C HIS A 508 -9.68 -0.86 1.84
N CYS A 509 -9.70 -0.51 3.13
CA CYS A 509 -9.17 0.76 3.61
C CYS A 509 -7.66 0.67 3.83
N GLY A 510 -6.88 1.46 3.09
CA GLY A 510 -5.43 1.59 3.30
C GLY A 510 -5.09 2.10 4.70
N ALA A 511 -5.91 3.00 5.25
CA ALA A 511 -5.71 3.51 6.61
C ALA A 511 -6.05 2.47 7.69
N CYS A 512 -6.73 1.38 7.33
CA CYS A 512 -6.98 0.24 8.21
C CYS A 512 -6.11 -0.96 7.85
N GLY A 513 -4.97 -0.77 7.17
CA GLY A 513 -4.02 -1.85 6.85
C GLY A 513 -4.55 -2.87 5.83
N GLY A 514 -5.43 -2.45 4.91
CA GLY A 514 -6.05 -3.35 3.93
C GLY A 514 -7.24 -4.15 4.47
N TYR A 515 -7.79 -3.74 5.63
CA TYR A 515 -9.03 -4.29 6.20
C TYR A 515 -10.19 -3.30 6.06
N SER A 516 -11.42 -3.80 6.25
CA SER A 516 -12.60 -2.93 6.32
C SER A 516 -12.62 -2.11 7.61
N GLY A 517 -13.13 -0.88 7.53
CA GLY A 517 -13.13 0.10 8.61
C GLY A 517 -14.27 -0.02 9.63
N GLU A 518 -15.12 -1.05 9.54
CA GLU A 518 -16.28 -1.23 10.42
C GLU A 518 -15.88 -1.42 11.87
N VAL A 519 -14.78 -2.13 12.16
CA VAL A 519 -14.38 -2.38 13.56
C VAL A 519 -14.03 -1.07 14.26
N ASN A 520 -13.22 -0.21 13.63
CA ASN A 520 -12.83 1.07 14.23
C ASN A 520 -14.03 2.03 14.33
N ALA A 521 -14.93 2.03 13.35
CA ALA A 521 -16.18 2.79 13.43
C ALA A 521 -17.06 2.34 14.60
N ARG A 522 -17.22 1.02 14.80
CA ARG A 522 -18.01 0.43 15.90
C ARG A 522 -17.39 0.71 17.26
N LEU A 523 -16.08 0.59 17.39
CA LEU A 523 -15.35 0.94 18.62
C LEU A 523 -15.53 2.42 18.99
N LEU A 524 -15.39 3.32 18.01
CA LEU A 524 -15.56 4.76 18.25
C LEU A 524 -17.02 5.11 18.59
N ALA A 525 -18.01 4.54 17.89
CA ALA A 525 -19.41 4.78 18.19
C ALA A 525 -19.77 4.34 19.62
N ALA A 526 -19.29 3.17 20.05
CA ALA A 526 -19.46 2.70 21.42
C ALA A 526 -18.80 3.65 22.43
N LEU A 527 -17.57 4.10 22.15
CA LEU A 527 -16.83 5.04 23.00
C LEU A 527 -17.56 6.38 23.17
N LEU A 528 -18.10 6.95 22.09
CA LEU A 528 -18.77 8.25 22.09
C LEU A 528 -20.20 8.21 22.64
N ASN A 529 -20.80 7.03 22.76
CA ASN A 529 -22.10 6.84 23.40
C ASN A 529 -22.00 6.54 24.90
N ASP A 530 -20.81 6.31 25.44
CA ASP A 530 -20.59 6.06 26.87
C ASP A 530 -20.82 7.35 27.69
N ALA A 531 -21.70 7.28 28.68
CA ALA A 531 -22.09 8.43 29.49
C ALA A 531 -20.95 8.96 30.38
N GLU A 532 -20.08 8.09 30.89
CA GLU A 532 -18.92 8.50 31.69
C GLU A 532 -17.91 9.27 30.82
N ILE A 533 -17.73 8.83 29.57
CA ILE A 533 -16.86 9.50 28.60
C ILE A 533 -17.42 10.88 28.24
N ARG A 534 -18.73 10.98 27.95
CA ARG A 534 -19.37 12.29 27.69
C ARG A 534 -19.22 13.25 28.87
N CYS A 535 -19.35 12.75 30.10
CA CYS A 535 -19.11 13.54 31.31
C CYS A 535 -17.64 14.02 31.40
N GLY A 536 -16.68 13.16 31.07
CA GLY A 536 -15.25 13.50 31.03
C GLY A 536 -14.86 14.48 29.92
N LEU A 537 -15.60 14.51 28.80
CA LEU A 537 -15.37 15.42 27.67
C LEU A 537 -15.85 16.86 27.91
N ALA A 538 -16.92 17.04 28.68
CA ALA A 538 -17.50 18.37 28.93
C ALA A 538 -16.50 19.37 29.55
N PRO A 539 -15.68 19.02 30.57
CA PRO A 539 -14.61 19.89 31.07
C PRO A 539 -13.55 20.27 30.03
N GLN A 540 -13.40 19.49 28.96
CA GLN A 540 -12.48 19.76 27.85
C GLN A 540 -13.11 20.67 26.76
N GLY A 541 -14.31 21.19 27.00
CA GLY A 541 -15.04 22.05 26.09
C GLY A 541 -15.70 21.32 24.93
N ILE A 542 -15.93 20.01 25.07
CA ILE A 542 -16.64 19.19 24.08
C ILE A 542 -17.95 18.70 24.71
N GLU A 543 -19.04 19.40 24.43
CA GLU A 543 -20.36 19.06 24.93
C GLU A 543 -21.14 18.30 23.85
N ILE A 544 -21.34 17.00 24.07
CA ILE A 544 -22.18 16.16 23.21
C ILE A 544 -23.61 16.19 23.75
N PRO A 545 -24.61 16.68 22.99
CA PRO A 545 -26.00 16.69 23.41
C PRO A 545 -26.51 15.31 23.84
N ALA A 546 -27.38 15.29 24.86
CA ALA A 546 -27.95 14.04 25.38
C ALA A 546 -28.82 13.30 24.34
N ASP A 547 -29.37 14.03 23.37
CA ASP A 547 -30.14 13.51 22.25
C ASP A 547 -29.29 13.18 21.02
N THR A 548 -27.95 13.25 21.10
CA THR A 548 -27.06 12.80 20.03
C THR A 548 -26.76 11.30 20.17
N LEU A 549 -27.04 10.54 19.12
CA LEU A 549 -26.67 9.13 18.97
C LEU A 549 -25.57 8.96 17.91
N PHE A 550 -24.46 8.31 18.29
CA PHE A 550 -23.44 7.87 17.33
C PHE A 550 -23.74 6.46 16.84
N VAL A 551 -23.71 6.23 15.53
CA VAL A 551 -23.99 4.92 14.91
C VAL A 551 -22.87 4.58 13.95
N ALA A 552 -22.29 3.40 14.11
CA ALA A 552 -21.28 2.90 13.19
C ALA A 552 -21.90 2.42 11.87
N ALA A 553 -21.16 2.58 10.79
CA ALA A 553 -21.56 2.12 9.47
C ALA A 553 -20.38 1.58 8.65
N LEU A 554 -20.70 0.75 7.66
CA LEU A 554 -19.76 0.28 6.65
C LEU A 554 -20.25 0.68 5.25
N HIS A 555 -19.49 1.53 4.57
CA HIS A 555 -19.66 1.85 3.16
C HIS A 555 -18.94 0.80 2.30
N ASP A 556 -19.70 -0.04 1.60
CA ASP A 556 -19.15 -0.98 0.61
C ASP A 556 -18.91 -0.27 -0.72
N THR A 557 -17.66 0.11 -0.97
CA THR A 557 -17.24 0.89 -2.14
C THR A 557 -17.43 0.17 -3.48
N THR A 558 -17.56 -1.16 -3.51
CA THR A 558 -17.85 -1.85 -4.79
C THR A 558 -19.31 -1.77 -5.16
N THR A 559 -20.21 -1.56 -4.19
CA THR A 559 -21.67 -1.54 -4.41
C THR A 559 -22.36 -0.22 -4.02
N ASP A 560 -21.65 0.70 -3.38
CA ASP A 560 -22.19 1.90 -2.72
C ASP A 560 -23.37 1.59 -1.79
N THR A 561 -23.32 0.43 -1.12
CA THR A 561 -24.27 0.07 -0.06
C THR A 561 -23.70 0.47 1.29
N VAL A 562 -24.50 1.11 2.13
CA VAL A 562 -24.08 1.46 3.50
C VAL A 562 -24.86 0.61 4.50
N THR A 563 -24.15 -0.19 5.29
CA THR A 563 -24.72 -0.96 6.39
C THR A 563 -24.60 -0.18 7.69
N LEU A 564 -25.73 0.08 8.36
CA LEU A 564 -25.75 0.67 9.71
C LEU A 564 -25.77 -0.44 10.77
N TYR A 565 -24.85 -0.37 11.74
CA TYR A 565 -24.78 -1.27 12.90
C TYR A 565 -25.60 -0.70 14.08
N SER A 566 -26.90 -0.48 13.86
CA SER A 566 -27.79 0.09 14.88
C SER A 566 -28.04 -0.84 16.07
N GLU A 567 -27.81 -2.14 15.90
CA GLU A 567 -27.94 -3.16 16.93
C GLU A 567 -26.89 -3.00 18.04
N ASP A 568 -25.75 -2.37 17.74
CA ASP A 568 -24.71 -2.07 18.73
C ASP A 568 -25.12 -0.94 19.70
N CYS A 569 -26.13 -0.14 19.34
CA CYS A 569 -26.54 1.06 20.07
C CYS A 569 -28.05 1.29 19.98
N VAL A 570 -28.83 0.33 20.52
CA VAL A 570 -30.30 0.35 20.44
C VAL A 570 -30.89 1.59 21.15
N SER A 571 -31.61 2.41 20.41
CA SER A 571 -32.31 3.59 20.93
C SER A 571 -33.67 3.79 20.29
N ALA A 572 -34.74 3.63 21.07
CA ALA A 572 -36.12 3.85 20.58
C ALA A 572 -36.37 5.31 20.16
N ALA A 573 -35.70 6.28 20.81
CA ALA A 573 -35.81 7.70 20.51
C ALA A 573 -35.26 8.10 19.13
N HIS A 574 -34.46 7.23 18.50
CA HIS A 574 -33.81 7.48 17.21
C HIS A 574 -34.34 6.58 16.09
N ALA A 575 -35.42 5.83 16.32
CA ALA A 575 -35.97 4.90 15.33
C ALA A 575 -36.31 5.60 14.01
N THR A 576 -36.86 6.81 14.07
CA THR A 576 -37.18 7.62 12.90
C THR A 576 -35.91 8.12 12.19
N ASP A 577 -34.92 8.65 12.91
CA ASP A 577 -33.68 9.12 12.25
C ASP A 577 -32.93 7.97 11.57
N LEU A 578 -32.90 6.80 12.21
CA LEU A 578 -32.29 5.60 11.64
C LEU A 578 -33.00 5.15 10.36
N ASN A 579 -34.34 5.21 10.33
CA ASN A 579 -35.10 4.89 9.14
C ASN A 579 -34.83 5.91 8.01
N ASP A 580 -34.87 7.20 8.33
CA ASP A 580 -34.60 8.26 7.36
C ASP A 580 -33.18 8.19 6.81
N ALA A 581 -32.19 7.94 7.68
CA ALA A 581 -30.81 7.71 7.28
C ALA A 581 -30.68 6.52 6.32
N ARG A 582 -31.37 5.39 6.56
CA ARG A 582 -31.36 4.25 5.63
C ARG A 582 -31.91 4.63 4.25
N ILE A 583 -32.98 5.43 4.21
CA ILE A 583 -33.58 5.91 2.95
C ILE A 583 -32.60 6.84 2.21
N TRP A 584 -32.02 7.81 2.90
CA TRP A 584 -31.07 8.76 2.32
C TRP A 584 -29.80 8.06 1.83
N LEU A 585 -29.23 7.16 2.62
CA LEU A 585 -28.04 6.39 2.22
C LEU A 585 -28.31 5.50 1.00
N ALA A 586 -29.48 4.84 0.93
CA ALA A 586 -29.85 4.03 -0.21
C ALA A 586 -30.05 4.86 -1.49
N ALA A 587 -30.60 6.07 -1.36
CA ALA A 587 -30.72 7.02 -2.47
C ALA A 587 -29.35 7.57 -2.90
N ALA A 588 -28.45 7.87 -1.96
CA ALA A 588 -27.10 8.36 -2.24
C ALA A 588 -26.30 7.31 -3.03
N GLY A 589 -26.40 6.05 -2.61
CA GLY A 589 -25.75 4.94 -3.31
C GLY A 589 -26.22 4.77 -4.77
N ARG A 590 -27.49 5.05 -5.07
CA ARG A 590 -27.99 5.04 -6.46
C ARG A 590 -27.31 6.10 -7.32
N ILE A 591 -27.25 7.34 -6.82
CA ILE A 591 -26.59 8.45 -7.49
C ILE A 591 -25.10 8.16 -7.69
N ALA A 592 -24.41 7.70 -6.64
CA ALA A 592 -22.98 7.39 -6.69
C ALA A 592 -22.65 6.29 -7.72
N ARG A 593 -23.44 5.20 -7.75
CA ARG A 593 -23.30 4.15 -8.77
C ARG A 593 -23.56 4.67 -10.17
N GLY A 594 -24.54 5.55 -10.35
CA GLY A 594 -24.83 6.19 -11.63
C GLY A 594 -23.63 6.93 -12.20
N GLU A 595 -22.96 7.74 -11.38
CA GLU A 595 -21.74 8.46 -11.79
C GLU A 595 -20.57 7.51 -12.08
N ARG A 596 -20.33 6.54 -11.17
CA ARG A 596 -19.22 5.59 -11.31
C ARG A 596 -19.38 4.67 -12.51
N ALA A 597 -20.61 4.31 -12.89
CA ALA A 597 -20.88 3.47 -14.06
C ALA A 597 -20.32 4.06 -15.36
N LEU A 598 -20.20 5.39 -15.48
CA LEU A 598 -19.65 6.06 -16.64
C LEU A 598 -18.13 5.86 -16.79
N ARG A 599 -17.43 5.56 -15.68
CA ARG A 599 -15.96 5.40 -15.63
C ARG A 599 -15.51 3.94 -15.61
N LEU A 600 -16.44 3.01 -15.38
CA LEU A 600 -16.14 1.58 -15.29
C LEU A 600 -16.44 0.89 -16.62
N PRO A 601 -15.56 -0.01 -17.10
CA PRO A 601 -15.78 -0.72 -18.35
C PRO A 601 -17.07 -1.55 -18.24
N ARG A 602 -17.88 -1.51 -19.31
CA ARG A 602 -19.18 -2.22 -19.38
C ARG A 602 -20.18 -1.78 -18.30
N GLY A 603 -20.03 -0.58 -17.73
CA GLY A 603 -21.03 0.03 -16.86
C GLY A 603 -22.24 0.48 -17.66
N ALA A 604 -23.30 -0.34 -17.66
CA ALA A 604 -24.56 -0.03 -18.37
C ALA A 604 -25.53 0.85 -17.54
N GLY A 605 -25.19 1.16 -16.29
CA GLY A 605 -26.03 1.93 -15.35
C GLY A 605 -25.90 1.44 -13.91
N GLU A 606 -26.64 2.05 -12.98
CA GLU A 606 -26.49 1.82 -11.54
C GLU A 606 -26.60 0.34 -11.09
N GLY A 607 -27.44 -0.47 -11.76
CA GLY A 607 -27.64 -1.88 -11.41
C GLY A 607 -26.50 -2.81 -11.81
N SER A 608 -25.59 -2.33 -12.68
CA SER A 608 -24.52 -3.16 -13.25
C SER A 608 -23.32 -3.33 -12.28
N LEU A 609 -23.06 -2.34 -11.42
CA LEU A 609 -21.88 -2.32 -10.54
C LEU A 609 -21.92 -3.41 -9.47
N ALA A 610 -23.08 -3.65 -8.85
CA ALA A 610 -23.23 -4.69 -7.83
C ALA A 610 -23.01 -6.12 -8.38
N ARG A 611 -23.16 -6.32 -9.70
CA ARG A 611 -22.85 -7.61 -10.32
C ARG A 611 -21.35 -7.82 -10.46
N ARG A 612 -20.58 -6.76 -10.71
CA ARG A 612 -19.11 -6.81 -10.86
C ARG A 612 -18.45 -7.34 -9.59
N SER A 613 -18.91 -6.92 -8.42
CA SER A 613 -18.39 -7.42 -7.13
C SER A 613 -18.64 -8.90 -6.85
N ARG A 614 -19.58 -9.52 -7.59
CA ARG A 614 -19.98 -10.93 -7.44
C ARG A 614 -19.48 -11.81 -8.57
N ASP A 615 -18.91 -11.23 -9.63
CA ASP A 615 -18.36 -11.95 -10.76
C ASP A 615 -16.93 -12.42 -10.42
N TRP A 616 -16.77 -13.72 -10.25
CA TRP A 616 -15.48 -14.36 -9.97
C TRP A 616 -14.42 -14.22 -11.08
N ALA A 617 -14.80 -13.78 -12.28
CA ALA A 617 -13.91 -13.49 -13.39
C ALA A 617 -13.56 -11.99 -13.47
N GLU A 618 -14.22 -11.14 -12.69
CA GLU A 618 -13.94 -9.72 -12.61
C GLU A 618 -12.79 -9.45 -11.63
N VAL A 619 -11.60 -9.25 -12.19
CA VAL A 619 -10.38 -8.98 -11.42
C VAL A 619 -10.36 -7.55 -10.85
N ARG A 620 -11.09 -6.60 -11.49
CA ARG A 620 -11.14 -5.18 -11.10
C ARG A 620 -12.58 -4.68 -11.05
N PRO A 621 -13.38 -5.12 -10.05
CA PRO A 621 -14.77 -4.67 -9.91
C PRO A 621 -14.88 -3.17 -9.58
N GLU A 622 -13.78 -2.58 -9.12
CA GLU A 622 -13.58 -1.17 -8.83
C GLU A 622 -12.10 -0.80 -9.09
N TRP A 623 -11.83 0.47 -9.39
CA TRP A 623 -10.52 1.05 -9.68
C TRP A 623 -9.67 1.38 -8.44
N ALA A 624 -10.21 1.17 -7.23
CA ALA A 624 -9.60 1.54 -5.96
C ALA A 624 -9.19 3.03 -5.97
N LEU A 625 -7.88 3.30 -5.85
CA LEU A 625 -7.28 4.63 -5.82
C LEU A 625 -6.75 5.08 -7.20
N ALA A 626 -6.95 4.28 -8.26
CA ALA A 626 -6.43 4.63 -9.58
C ALA A 626 -7.03 5.95 -10.08
N GLY A 627 -6.16 6.87 -10.50
CA GLY A 627 -6.53 8.20 -10.93
C GLY A 627 -6.63 9.24 -9.80
N CYS A 628 -6.46 8.84 -8.53
CA CYS A 628 -6.27 9.78 -7.43
C CYS A 628 -5.10 10.73 -7.72
N ASN A 629 -5.29 12.02 -7.47
CA ASN A 629 -4.27 13.04 -7.73
C ASN A 629 -4.25 14.19 -6.72
N ALA A 630 -5.06 14.11 -5.65
CA ALA A 630 -5.12 15.16 -4.64
C ALA A 630 -5.45 14.61 -3.25
N PHE A 631 -4.90 15.26 -2.24
CA PHE A 631 -5.32 15.16 -0.84
C PHE A 631 -5.71 16.54 -0.36
N ILE A 632 -6.95 16.71 0.12
CA ILE A 632 -7.47 17.99 0.58
C ILE A 632 -7.76 17.90 2.07
N ALA A 633 -6.91 18.53 2.88
CA ALA A 633 -7.15 18.82 4.30
C ALA A 633 -7.74 20.22 4.43
N ALA A 634 -9.06 20.32 4.55
CA ALA A 634 -9.73 21.61 4.66
C ALA A 634 -11.13 21.46 5.26
N PRO A 635 -11.77 22.54 5.75
CA PRO A 635 -13.15 22.46 6.20
C PRO A 635 -14.09 22.09 5.03
N ARG A 636 -15.09 21.23 5.25
CA ARG A 636 -16.06 20.76 4.24
C ARG A 636 -16.55 21.84 3.28
N ARG A 637 -16.81 23.06 3.77
CA ARG A 637 -17.26 24.22 2.99
C ARG A 637 -16.37 24.55 1.77
N ARG A 638 -15.09 24.17 1.79
CA ARG A 638 -14.16 24.38 0.66
C ARG A 638 -14.44 23.45 -0.52
N THR A 639 -14.97 22.27 -0.27
CA THR A 639 -15.22 21.21 -1.26
C THR A 639 -16.71 20.92 -1.48
N ALA A 640 -17.60 21.56 -0.71
CA ALA A 640 -19.05 21.34 -0.77
C ALA A 640 -19.62 21.66 -2.16
N GLY A 641 -20.42 20.74 -2.71
CA GLY A 641 -21.05 20.87 -4.03
C GLY A 641 -20.11 20.78 -5.24
N LYS A 642 -18.81 20.60 -5.04
CA LYS A 642 -17.82 20.55 -6.13
C LYS A 642 -17.58 19.12 -6.60
N SER A 643 -17.50 18.93 -7.92
CA SER A 643 -17.07 17.64 -8.46
C SER A 643 -15.57 17.53 -8.41
N LEU A 644 -15.04 16.57 -7.66
CA LEU A 644 -13.64 16.18 -7.66
C LEU A 644 -13.41 14.86 -8.38
N GLU A 645 -14.43 14.42 -9.13
CA GLU A 645 -14.43 13.23 -9.99
C GLU A 645 -14.05 11.92 -9.28
N GLY A 646 -14.18 11.82 -7.95
CA GLY A 646 -13.69 10.68 -7.19
C GLY A 646 -12.17 10.51 -7.27
N ARG A 647 -11.41 11.61 -7.33
CA ARG A 647 -9.94 11.64 -7.49
C ARG A 647 -9.20 12.35 -6.35
N ALA A 648 -9.92 12.77 -5.31
CA ALA A 648 -9.35 13.47 -4.18
C ALA A 648 -9.69 12.78 -2.87
N PHE A 649 -8.68 12.55 -2.03
CA PHE A 649 -8.91 12.24 -0.63
C PHE A 649 -9.40 13.51 0.07
N LEU A 650 -10.44 13.36 0.90
CA LEU A 650 -11.07 14.49 1.59
C LEU A 650 -10.99 14.31 3.09
N HIS A 651 -10.15 15.10 3.76
CA HIS A 651 -10.02 15.15 5.21
C HIS A 651 -10.57 16.48 5.72
N ASP A 652 -11.56 16.42 6.62
CA ASP A 652 -12.08 17.61 7.29
C ASP A 652 -11.07 18.10 8.33
N TYR A 653 -10.69 19.37 8.21
CA TYR A 653 -9.65 20.00 9.03
C TYR A 653 -9.89 21.49 9.17
N ASP A 654 -10.11 21.98 10.39
CA ASP A 654 -10.16 23.41 10.72
C ASP A 654 -8.88 23.87 11.43
N TRP A 655 -8.00 24.51 10.66
CA TRP A 655 -6.72 25.04 11.15
C TRP A 655 -6.88 26.08 12.27
N GLN A 656 -8.04 26.73 12.41
CA GLN A 656 -8.26 27.71 13.48
C GLN A 656 -8.44 27.04 14.84
N GLY A 657 -8.90 25.78 14.87
CA GLY A 657 -9.01 24.96 16.07
C GLY A 657 -7.73 24.22 16.45
N ASP A 658 -6.76 24.13 15.54
CA ASP A 658 -5.53 23.35 15.69
C ASP A 658 -4.38 24.17 16.30
N LYS A 659 -4.41 24.31 17.62
CA LYS A 659 -3.37 25.01 18.37
C LYS A 659 -2.04 24.27 18.24
N GLY A 660 -1.05 24.93 17.62
CA GLY A 660 0.29 24.36 17.45
C GLY A 660 0.43 23.42 16.25
N SER A 661 -0.60 23.31 15.39
CA SER A 661 -0.55 22.49 14.16
C SER A 661 -0.36 20.99 14.38
N SER A 662 -0.70 20.47 15.56
CA SER A 662 -0.50 19.05 15.91
C SER A 662 -1.46 18.13 15.15
N VAL A 663 -2.69 18.60 14.86
CA VAL A 663 -3.63 17.85 14.01
C VAL A 663 -3.12 17.82 12.57
N LEU A 664 -2.60 18.93 12.05
CA LEU A 664 -1.98 18.96 10.73
C LEU A 664 -0.77 18.03 10.65
N GLU A 665 0.11 18.04 11.65
CA GLU A 665 1.25 17.12 11.72
C GLU A 665 0.79 15.65 11.67
N LEU A 666 -0.25 15.29 12.43
CA LEU A 666 -0.86 13.96 12.39
C LEU A 666 -1.39 13.62 10.99
N ILE A 667 -2.08 14.56 10.33
CA ILE A 667 -2.60 14.39 8.97
C ILE A 667 -1.46 14.14 7.97
N LEU A 668 -0.38 14.92 8.05
CA LEU A 668 0.76 14.82 7.14
C LEU A 668 1.60 13.56 7.35
N THR A 669 1.68 13.05 8.58
CA THR A 669 2.53 11.91 8.94
C THR A 669 1.85 10.54 8.86
N ALA A 670 0.51 10.50 8.79
CA ALA A 670 -0.23 9.25 8.64
C ALA A 670 -1.21 9.24 7.45
N PRO A 671 -2.36 9.97 7.44
CA PRO A 671 -3.28 10.00 6.31
C PRO A 671 -2.66 10.33 4.95
N VAL A 672 -1.77 11.32 4.87
CA VAL A 672 -1.13 11.71 3.60
C VAL A 672 -0.20 10.62 3.09
N VAL A 673 0.54 9.96 3.98
CA VAL A 673 1.46 8.88 3.58
C VAL A 673 0.70 7.64 3.10
N VAL A 674 -0.49 7.38 3.65
CA VAL A 674 -1.38 6.31 3.15
C VAL A 674 -2.04 6.69 1.82
N ALA A 675 -2.20 7.98 1.54
CA ALA A 675 -2.76 8.49 0.31
C ALA A 675 -1.75 8.59 -0.85
N SER A 676 -0.45 8.51 -0.55
CA SER A 676 0.67 8.69 -1.49
C SER A 676 1.11 7.45 -2.24
#